data_AF-D8M6W9-F1
#
_entry.id   AF-D8M6W9-F1
#
_cell.length_a   1.000
_cell.length_b   1.000
_cell.length_c   1.000
_cell.angle_alpha   90.00
_cell.angle_beta   90.00
_cell.angle_gamma   90.00
#
_symmetry.space_group_name_H-M   'P 1'
#
loop_
_entity.id
_entity.type
_entity.pdbx_description
1 polymer ?
#
loop_
_entity_poly.entity_id
_entity_poly.type
_entity_poly.pdbx_seq_one_letter_code
_entity_poly.pdbx_strand_id
1 'polypeptide(L)'
;MQYELGVPRSQYINVEFATSKFNASSISALSSLVFILFLASMMIPRGRGGGMGMMSRVMGLESKTVEIVKNTGVTFKDVAGIDEAKQEIMEFIDFLKNGDKYAALGAKLPKGAILSGPPGTGKTLLAKAAAGEANVPFLSISGSDFVELFVGMGAKRVRELFAEARKNAPCIVFIDEIDAVGKKRNEGFSGSNDEREQTLNQILIEMDGFKPRDGITIFAGTNRLDVLDPALLRAGRFDRHITVDKPDLEGRKQISKIYLSKVVLDGDTDEMAQKLAEMTPGYTGADINNIVNEAAIIAIRNKHEKVQLTDLISAVDRVLCGMEKKHNLMTPEEKRRIAYHEAGHAMIGWFSDHVDPMLKVTIVPRSNGALGFTQSLPKEIPLYSQEELSEMVVQLMGGRAAEKLFCGSMTTGASDDLNKATKLVYGMVAGYGFNDTVGPVNYQQSEEGFQKPEATGRDIDNEARAVLKKSMEKALAMLEENRERMEKVAELLLEKETITSVDMEEICGPRRGRKPSGYSQIVRDVQKNEAKKKEKKKMEEEEKKKEKEGGGEEKKEEEEKKEELKEEKKRSFGERVCFRCSHLRRDCGYASSRFIVEVGAEHRIFLSFRFQNHISRVLLKVIFLKSSHLLFFSSCRYESIQKRGTEREYVSYKPGDIIHGFRCVNVRPVPELNLTAFQFVHERTGADYVHLDCADTDNTFSVTFRTPCENDTGVSHILEHTTLCGSEKYPVHDPFMKMRKRSLQTFMNAMTFDDHTSYPVSSTIPRDLANLMDVYCDATFFPLLRLADFQQEGWRFEENEIKGVVFNEMKNYQSDQTRALFNAASSAFLKGTNYQFVSGGVPASIPRLRYEDLLEFHRTHYHPSNCLLYTYGDIHPSHHMRFLDSQLLQRFKKEQKSKSIHVSTVQSAVLDASERSEFTAPPNADPNAQGWHYLRIVPTNLTTESEDTLKLQLLSMLLFRGQSSPFYKSMIESKKAQLFNPIQGYMAFSKNSFFGIGGSEIPLDVTEKEFEEMIQKTLEDVLRDGFEERRINGLLNELELSMRQKVTRAKCSLCLLCVEFGLSLMQGVATAWTHNADPTFCLLLKDQLQEMKEKGVNNVMKEMIRKYLLPANNRGVKTVIVKPDAHYFDKIVIVLRMNKA
;
A
#
# COMPACT_ATOMS: atom_id res chain seq x y z
N MET A 1 25.80 41.50 17.90
CA MET A 1 26.93 41.56 18.86
C MET A 1 28.32 41.51 18.21
N GLN A 2 28.87 40.37 17.75
CA GLN A 2 30.25 40.35 17.17
C GLN A 2 30.42 41.27 15.94
N TYR A 3 29.36 41.40 15.13
CA TYR A 3 29.29 42.33 13.99
C TYR A 3 29.16 43.81 14.40
N GLU A 4 28.38 44.11 15.44
CA GLU A 4 28.19 45.48 15.93
C GLU A 4 29.43 46.00 16.69
N LEU A 5 30.27 45.08 17.18
CA LEU A 5 31.56 45.39 17.80
C LEU A 5 32.71 45.54 16.78
N GLY A 6 32.43 45.45 15.47
CA GLY A 6 33.41 45.71 14.42
C GLY A 6 34.52 44.66 14.27
N VAL A 7 34.30 43.43 14.77
CA VAL A 7 35.30 42.35 14.66
C VAL A 7 35.38 41.88 13.19
N PRO A 8 36.57 41.58 12.64
CA PRO A 8 36.69 40.99 11.31
C PRO A 8 36.11 39.57 11.24
N ARG A 9 35.36 39.24 10.18
CA ARG A 9 34.66 37.94 10.03
C ARG A 9 35.57 36.71 10.14
N SER A 10 36.85 36.83 9.82
CA SER A 10 37.85 35.76 9.94
C SER A 10 38.20 35.39 11.38
N GLN A 11 37.88 36.27 12.34
CA GLN A 11 38.16 36.09 13.77
C GLN A 11 36.89 35.89 14.59
N TYR A 12 35.77 35.62 13.93
CA TYR A 12 34.54 35.32 14.62
C TYR A 12 34.71 34.04 15.42
N ILE A 13 34.47 34.14 16.72
CA ILE A 13 34.42 32.97 17.58
C ILE A 13 33.15 32.23 17.18
N ASN A 14 33.29 30.96 16.79
CA ASN A 14 32.17 30.07 16.53
C ASN A 14 31.32 29.99 17.80
N VAL A 15 30.15 30.62 17.77
CA VAL A 15 29.16 30.48 18.83
C VAL A 15 28.38 29.20 18.53
N GLU A 16 28.77 28.10 19.15
CA GLU A 16 27.87 26.96 19.24
C GLU A 16 26.71 27.34 20.15
N PHE A 17 25.51 27.43 19.57
CA PHE A 17 24.29 27.53 20.35
C PHE A 17 24.00 26.18 20.99
N ALA A 18 24.63 25.90 22.13
CA ALA A 18 24.04 24.99 23.09
C ALA A 18 22.76 25.67 23.60
N THR A 19 21.60 25.19 23.15
CA THR A 19 20.33 25.60 23.73
C THR A 19 20.27 25.04 25.15
N SER A 20 20.82 25.78 26.13
CA SER A 20 20.26 25.69 27.47
C SER A 20 18.82 26.15 27.32
N LYS A 21 17.88 25.21 27.38
CA LYS A 21 16.45 25.52 27.38
C LYS A 21 16.17 26.38 28.62
N PHE A 22 16.31 27.70 28.52
CA PHE A 22 15.56 28.58 29.39
C PHE A 22 14.13 28.54 28.88
N ASN A 23 13.46 27.54 29.42
CA ASN A 23 12.16 27.08 29.04
C ASN A 23 11.15 28.22 29.23
N ALA A 24 10.56 28.68 28.12
CA ALA A 24 9.31 29.47 28.13
C ALA A 24 8.16 28.73 28.85
N SER A 25 8.35 27.43 29.15
CA SER A 25 7.51 26.70 30.09
C SER A 25 7.62 27.16 31.54
N SER A 26 8.54 28.05 31.92
CA SER A 26 8.59 28.60 33.30
C SER A 26 7.54 29.70 33.52
N ILE A 27 7.24 30.49 32.48
CA ILE A 27 6.21 31.54 32.52
C ILE A 27 4.83 30.94 32.24
N SER A 28 4.75 30.01 31.27
CA SER A 28 3.48 29.31 31.03
C SER A 28 3.13 28.35 32.16
N ALA A 29 4.09 27.65 32.78
CA ALA A 29 3.82 26.86 33.98
C ALA A 29 3.43 27.73 35.18
N LEU A 30 3.92 28.98 35.31
CA LEU A 30 3.40 29.90 36.33
C LEU A 30 1.94 30.29 36.05
N SER A 31 1.60 30.61 34.79
CA SER A 31 0.21 30.93 34.42
C SER A 31 -0.73 29.73 34.54
N SER A 32 -0.24 28.53 34.20
CA SER A 32 -0.98 27.28 34.32
C SER A 32 -1.11 26.84 35.77
N LEU A 33 -0.10 27.05 36.62
CA LEU A 33 -0.17 26.76 38.06
C LEU A 33 -1.11 27.74 38.77
N VAL A 34 -1.13 29.02 38.39
CA VAL A 34 -2.08 30.03 38.90
C VAL A 34 -3.51 29.71 38.44
N PHE A 35 -3.70 29.28 37.19
CA PHE A 35 -5.01 28.90 36.66
C PHE A 35 -5.52 27.58 37.26
N ILE A 36 -4.62 26.61 37.53
CA ILE A 36 -4.93 25.35 38.22
C ILE A 36 -5.20 25.59 39.71
N LEU A 37 -4.47 26.50 40.38
CA LEU A 37 -4.76 26.92 41.77
C LEU A 37 -6.08 27.70 41.87
N PHE A 38 -6.41 28.52 40.86
CA PHE A 38 -7.68 29.24 40.75
C PHE A 38 -8.86 28.28 40.52
N LEU A 39 -8.72 27.30 39.62
CA LEU A 39 -9.73 26.25 39.40
C LEU A 39 -9.86 25.28 40.60
N ALA A 40 -8.75 24.94 41.26
CA ALA A 40 -8.76 24.15 42.49
C ALA A 40 -9.43 24.91 43.65
N SER A 41 -9.29 26.24 43.72
CA SER A 41 -9.98 27.07 44.72
C SER A 41 -11.50 27.17 44.49
N MET A 42 -11.95 26.96 43.25
CA MET A 42 -13.36 26.96 42.86
C MET A 42 -14.03 25.58 43.01
N MET A 43 -13.25 24.49 43.03
CA MET A 43 -13.74 23.11 43.16
C MET A 43 -13.55 22.51 44.56
N ILE A 44 -13.21 23.33 45.57
CA ILE A 44 -13.33 22.96 46.99
C ILE A 44 -14.72 23.42 47.47
N PRO A 45 -15.75 22.54 47.49
CA PRO A 45 -16.82 22.75 48.44
C PRO A 45 -16.17 22.78 49.82
N ARG A 46 -16.55 23.78 50.61
CA ARG A 46 -16.30 23.81 52.05
C ARG A 46 -16.84 22.50 52.65
N GLY A 47 -16.00 21.47 52.74
CA GLY A 47 -16.42 20.13 53.15
C GLY A 47 -15.61 19.00 52.51
N ARG A 48 -14.52 18.63 53.20
CA ARG A 48 -13.98 17.26 53.40
C ARG A 48 -14.02 16.25 52.22
N GLY A 49 -12.93 16.20 51.44
CA GLY A 49 -12.28 14.98 50.91
C GLY A 49 -12.91 14.26 49.70
N GLY A 50 -12.28 14.34 48.51
CA GLY A 50 -12.57 13.38 47.41
C GLY A 50 -12.18 13.72 45.97
N GLY A 51 -11.70 14.93 45.64
CA GLY A 51 -11.65 15.40 44.24
C GLY A 51 -10.42 15.07 43.38
N MET A 52 -9.30 14.60 43.96
CA MET A 52 -8.01 14.51 43.23
C MET A 52 -7.95 13.37 42.19
N GLY A 53 -8.80 12.34 42.30
CA GLY A 53 -8.73 11.16 41.43
C GLY A 53 -9.37 11.31 40.04
N MET A 54 -10.23 12.32 39.83
CA MET A 54 -11.07 12.39 38.62
C MET A 54 -10.42 13.13 37.44
N MET A 55 -9.50 14.06 37.72
CA MET A 55 -8.83 14.88 36.69
C MET A 55 -7.74 14.10 35.92
N SER A 56 -7.09 13.12 36.56
CA SER A 56 -6.10 12.23 35.91
C SER A 56 -6.74 11.29 34.87
N ARG A 57 -8.02 10.93 35.08
CA ARG A 57 -8.78 10.02 34.23
C ARG A 57 -9.29 10.64 32.92
N VAL A 58 -9.50 11.96 32.89
CA VAL A 58 -10.14 12.67 31.76
C VAL A 58 -9.13 13.14 30.71
N MET A 59 -7.86 13.37 31.08
CA MET A 59 -6.82 13.84 30.14
C MET A 59 -5.93 12.73 29.55
N GLY A 60 -6.23 11.45 29.79
CA GLY A 60 -5.40 10.34 29.28
C GLY A 60 -3.95 10.34 29.79
N LEU A 61 -3.70 11.04 30.90
CA LEU A 61 -2.40 11.17 31.56
C LEU A 61 -2.11 10.01 32.54
N GLU A 62 -3.02 9.05 32.68
CA GLU A 62 -2.65 7.78 33.30
C GLU A 62 -1.70 7.03 32.36
N SER A 63 -0.53 6.67 32.89
CA SER A 63 0.30 5.64 32.28
C SER A 63 -0.61 4.45 31.98
N LYS A 64 -0.60 3.92 30.75
CA LYS A 64 -0.96 2.51 30.55
C LYS A 64 -0.17 1.74 31.61
N THR A 65 -0.86 1.23 32.63
CA THR A 65 -0.22 0.61 33.77
C THR A 65 0.54 -0.60 33.25
N VAL A 66 1.84 -0.67 33.56
CA VAL A 66 2.62 -1.90 33.37
C VAL A 66 1.79 -3.04 33.94
N GLU A 67 1.50 -4.07 33.13
CA GLU A 67 0.67 -5.18 33.58
C GLU A 67 1.52 -6.02 34.55
N ILE A 68 1.27 -5.85 35.84
CA ILE A 68 1.94 -6.60 36.91
C ILE A 68 1.10 -7.83 37.19
N VAL A 69 1.58 -8.99 36.73
CA VAL A 69 0.95 -10.28 37.00
C VAL A 69 1.70 -10.93 38.16
N LYS A 70 1.09 -10.93 39.36
CA LYS A 70 1.70 -11.52 40.57
C LYS A 70 1.76 -13.05 40.54
N ASN A 71 0.81 -13.69 39.85
CA ASN A 71 0.82 -15.13 39.61
C ASN A 71 0.38 -15.37 38.17
N THR A 72 1.28 -15.90 37.35
CA THR A 72 1.04 -16.12 35.92
C THR A 72 0.11 -17.29 35.65
N GLY A 73 -0.04 -18.24 36.60
CA GLY A 73 -0.83 -19.46 36.43
C GLY A 73 -0.29 -20.42 35.37
N VAL A 74 0.91 -20.15 34.83
CA VAL A 74 1.56 -20.90 33.76
C VAL A 74 2.94 -21.32 34.26
N THR A 75 3.29 -22.59 34.08
CA THR A 75 4.59 -23.16 34.48
C THR A 75 5.27 -23.83 33.30
N PHE A 76 6.49 -24.36 33.49
CA PHE A 76 7.17 -25.11 32.42
C PHE A 76 6.45 -26.39 31.98
N LYS A 77 5.46 -26.87 32.75
CA LYS A 77 4.58 -27.97 32.33
C LYS A 77 3.66 -27.60 31.17
N ASP A 78 3.36 -26.31 31.01
CA ASP A 78 2.48 -25.78 29.97
C ASP A 78 3.23 -25.41 28.69
N VAL A 79 4.56 -25.58 28.70
CA VAL A 79 5.46 -25.29 27.58
C VAL A 79 6.09 -26.60 27.12
N ALA A 80 6.09 -26.88 25.82
CA ALA A 80 6.63 -28.12 25.27
C ALA A 80 7.34 -27.89 23.93
N GLY A 81 8.20 -28.83 23.52
CA GLY A 81 8.89 -28.80 22.24
C GLY A 81 9.99 -27.75 22.06
N ILE A 82 10.49 -27.16 23.15
CA ILE A 82 11.56 -26.15 23.17
C ILE A 82 12.49 -26.37 24.38
N ASP A 83 12.99 -27.60 24.52
CA ASP A 83 13.67 -28.04 25.74
C ASP A 83 15.05 -27.39 25.92
N GLU A 84 15.75 -27.08 24.83
CA GLU A 84 17.01 -26.33 24.83
C GLU A 84 16.80 -24.92 25.38
N ALA A 85 15.77 -24.21 24.86
CA ALA A 85 15.43 -22.87 25.33
C ALA A 85 14.98 -22.87 26.81
N LYS A 86 14.26 -23.90 27.25
CA LYS A 86 13.93 -24.08 28.67
C LYS A 86 15.18 -24.30 29.52
N GLN A 87 16.13 -25.10 29.05
CA GLN A 87 17.36 -25.37 29.79
C GLN A 87 18.19 -24.11 30.02
N GLU A 88 18.32 -23.25 29.01
CA GLU A 88 19.00 -21.96 29.17
C GLU A 88 18.26 -21.03 30.14
N ILE A 89 16.93 -21.00 30.10
CA ILE A 89 16.13 -20.17 31.03
C ILE A 89 16.13 -20.74 32.46
N MET A 90 16.30 -22.07 32.63
CA MET A 90 16.43 -22.68 33.95
C MET A 90 17.62 -22.10 34.73
N GLU A 91 18.71 -21.69 34.06
CA GLU A 91 19.83 -20.99 34.71
C GLU A 91 19.38 -19.65 35.35
N PHE A 92 18.55 -18.88 34.64
CA PHE A 92 18.01 -17.61 35.15
C PHE A 92 17.07 -17.82 36.35
N ILE A 93 16.29 -18.90 36.34
CA ILE A 93 15.37 -19.23 37.43
C ILE A 93 16.13 -19.73 38.65
N ASP A 94 17.11 -20.62 38.45
CA ASP A 94 17.95 -21.10 39.54
C ASP A 94 18.71 -19.95 40.17
N PHE A 95 19.16 -18.98 39.37
CA PHE A 95 19.70 -17.73 39.88
C PHE A 95 18.70 -16.96 40.77
N LEU A 96 17.48 -16.71 40.29
CA LEU A 96 16.47 -15.98 41.07
C LEU A 96 16.16 -16.68 42.41
N LYS A 97 16.27 -18.02 42.47
CA LYS A 97 16.08 -18.82 43.69
C LYS A 97 17.33 -18.91 44.59
N ASN A 98 18.53 -18.97 44.00
CA ASN A 98 19.79 -19.32 44.68
C ASN A 98 20.91 -18.27 44.47
N GLY A 99 20.58 -16.99 44.34
CA GLY A 99 21.52 -15.93 43.97
C GLY A 99 22.80 -15.82 44.82
N ASP A 100 22.71 -16.10 46.12
CA ASP A 100 23.86 -16.07 47.05
C ASP A 100 24.95 -17.10 46.69
N LYS A 101 24.55 -18.27 46.16
CA LYS A 101 25.50 -19.33 45.75
C LYS A 101 26.35 -18.88 44.57
N TYR A 102 25.72 -18.22 43.59
CA TYR A 102 26.41 -17.66 42.42
C TYR A 102 27.32 -16.50 42.81
N ALA A 103 26.87 -15.64 43.72
CA ALA A 103 27.67 -14.52 44.22
C ALA A 103 28.91 -14.98 45.00
N ALA A 104 28.82 -16.07 45.76
CA ALA A 104 29.95 -16.65 46.51
C ALA A 104 31.08 -17.15 45.60
N LEU A 105 30.75 -17.63 44.40
CA LEU A 105 31.72 -18.08 43.39
C LEU A 105 32.22 -16.97 42.47
N GLY A 106 31.77 -15.73 42.66
CA GLY A 106 32.17 -14.58 41.82
C GLY A 106 31.57 -14.58 40.42
N ALA A 107 30.57 -15.44 40.15
CA ALA A 107 29.89 -15.47 38.87
C ALA A 107 29.09 -14.18 38.66
N LYS A 108 29.34 -13.51 37.53
CA LYS A 108 28.55 -12.34 37.10
C LYS A 108 27.31 -12.83 36.38
N LEU A 109 26.18 -12.26 36.76
CA LEU A 109 24.87 -12.76 36.36
C LEU A 109 24.45 -12.06 35.07
N PRO A 110 23.87 -12.81 34.10
CA PRO A 110 23.35 -12.21 32.89
C PRO A 110 22.17 -11.30 33.24
N LYS A 111 22.22 -10.04 32.80
CA LYS A 111 21.18 -9.06 33.14
C LYS A 111 19.88 -9.27 32.36
N GLY A 112 19.98 -9.90 31.20
CA GLY A 112 18.82 -10.25 30.40
C GLY A 112 19.14 -11.20 29.25
N ALA A 113 18.08 -11.71 28.62
CA ALA A 113 18.16 -12.54 27.43
C ALA A 113 17.19 -12.06 26.35
N ILE A 114 17.60 -12.18 25.08
CA ILE A 114 16.70 -12.01 23.94
C ILE A 114 16.19 -13.39 23.52
N LEU A 115 14.87 -13.50 23.43
CA LEU A 115 14.15 -14.63 22.85
C LEU A 115 13.87 -14.31 21.38
N SER A 116 14.60 -14.93 20.46
CA SER A 116 14.42 -14.73 19.01
C SER A 116 13.81 -15.96 18.36
N GLY A 117 12.85 -15.77 17.47
CA GLY A 117 12.29 -16.87 16.68
C GLY A 117 11.03 -16.47 15.94
N PRO A 118 10.47 -17.34 15.08
CA PRO A 118 9.26 -17.05 14.34
C PRO A 118 8.07 -16.66 15.25
N PRO A 119 7.07 -15.91 14.74
CA PRO A 119 5.86 -15.64 15.49
C PRO A 119 5.14 -16.96 15.85
N GLY A 120 4.53 -17.02 17.03
CA GLY A 120 3.75 -18.19 17.44
C GLY A 120 4.54 -19.37 18.05
N THR A 121 5.87 -19.29 18.18
CA THR A 121 6.69 -20.34 18.83
C THR A 121 6.63 -20.34 20.36
N GLY A 122 5.90 -19.39 20.98
CA GLY A 122 5.69 -19.37 22.42
C GLY A 122 6.70 -18.56 23.22
N LYS A 123 7.42 -17.60 22.61
CA LYS A 123 8.35 -16.68 23.30
C LYS A 123 7.74 -16.03 24.57
N THR A 124 6.57 -15.42 24.43
CA THR A 124 5.84 -14.79 25.55
C THR A 124 5.34 -15.81 26.57
N LEU A 125 4.95 -17.01 26.11
CA LEU A 125 4.51 -18.10 26.99
C LEU A 125 5.68 -18.63 27.83
N LEU A 126 6.85 -18.78 27.22
CA LEU A 126 8.09 -19.23 27.86
C LEU A 126 8.54 -18.24 28.94
N ALA A 127 8.50 -16.94 28.66
CA ALA A 127 8.81 -15.90 29.64
C ALA A 127 7.82 -15.89 30.84
N LYS A 128 6.52 -16.08 30.58
CA LYS A 128 5.49 -16.22 31.63
C LYS A 128 5.68 -17.48 32.48
N ALA A 129 6.04 -18.60 31.83
CA ALA A 129 6.32 -19.86 32.49
C ALA A 129 7.56 -19.76 33.39
N ALA A 130 8.59 -19.02 32.97
CA ALA A 130 9.77 -18.78 33.76
C ALA A 130 9.47 -18.02 35.07
N ALA A 131 8.60 -17.01 35.01
CA ALA A 131 8.15 -16.29 36.20
C ALA A 131 7.30 -17.15 37.13
N GLY A 132 6.44 -18.01 36.57
CA GLY A 132 5.65 -18.97 37.34
C GLY A 132 6.52 -20.02 38.04
N GLU A 133 7.54 -20.54 37.36
CA GLU A 133 8.49 -21.50 37.91
C GLU A 133 9.39 -20.89 39.00
N ALA A 134 9.78 -19.62 38.83
CA ALA A 134 10.50 -18.84 39.84
C ALA A 134 9.61 -18.34 40.99
N ASN A 135 8.29 -18.36 40.83
CA ASN A 135 7.29 -17.79 41.74
C ASN A 135 7.57 -16.30 42.05
N VAL A 136 7.88 -15.52 41.01
CA VAL A 136 8.17 -14.08 41.10
C VAL A 136 7.18 -13.26 40.24
N PRO A 137 6.96 -11.97 40.54
CA PRO A 137 6.12 -11.12 39.71
C PRO A 137 6.61 -11.01 38.25
N PHE A 138 5.66 -11.02 37.32
CA PHE A 138 5.90 -10.86 35.88
C PHE A 138 5.38 -9.49 35.42
N LEU A 139 6.26 -8.65 34.89
CA LEU A 139 5.94 -7.34 34.33
C LEU A 139 6.02 -7.43 32.82
N SER A 140 4.92 -7.18 32.10
CA SER A 140 4.86 -7.26 30.64
C SER A 140 4.59 -5.92 29.99
N ILE A 141 5.29 -5.62 28.89
CA ILE A 141 5.06 -4.44 28.04
C ILE A 141 5.39 -4.75 26.58
N SER A 142 4.67 -4.15 25.63
CA SER A 142 5.03 -4.24 24.21
C SER A 142 6.04 -3.14 23.84
N GLY A 143 7.00 -3.47 22.98
CA GLY A 143 7.96 -2.53 22.42
C GLY A 143 7.28 -1.41 21.63
N SER A 144 6.14 -1.71 21.00
CA SER A 144 5.31 -0.72 20.31
C SER A 144 4.70 0.32 21.27
N ASP A 145 4.46 -0.03 22.54
CA ASP A 145 3.97 0.91 23.56
C ASP A 145 5.03 1.95 23.94
N PHE A 146 6.29 1.78 23.53
CA PHE A 146 7.30 2.82 23.74
C PHE A 146 7.38 3.81 22.57
N VAL A 147 6.80 3.50 21.42
CA VAL A 147 6.82 4.37 20.23
C VAL A 147 5.60 5.28 20.27
N GLU A 148 5.81 6.55 20.59
CA GLU A 148 4.72 7.52 20.77
C GLU A 148 4.90 8.76 19.88
N LEU A 149 3.81 9.48 19.61
CA LEU A 149 3.84 10.70 18.80
C LEU A 149 4.62 11.85 19.47
N PHE A 150 4.84 11.77 20.78
CA PHE A 150 5.50 12.81 21.57
C PHE A 150 6.93 12.42 21.96
N VAL A 151 7.89 13.23 21.51
CA VAL A 151 9.32 13.05 21.81
C VAL A 151 9.56 12.99 23.33
N GLY A 152 10.23 11.93 23.77
CA GLY A 152 10.60 11.71 25.18
C GLY A 152 9.54 11.00 26.04
N MET A 153 8.33 10.74 25.52
CA MET A 153 7.35 9.91 26.24
C MET A 153 7.79 8.45 26.34
N GLY A 154 8.36 7.88 25.27
CA GLY A 154 8.93 6.54 25.30
C GLY A 154 10.02 6.39 26.36
N ALA A 155 10.99 7.30 26.39
CA ALA A 155 12.02 7.33 27.44
C ALA A 155 11.44 7.47 28.86
N LYS A 156 10.38 8.26 29.08
CA LYS A 156 9.71 8.34 30.39
C LYS A 156 9.10 7.00 30.80
N ARG A 157 8.41 6.32 29.89
CA ARG A 157 7.81 4.99 30.13
C ARG A 157 8.85 3.94 30.47
N VAL A 158 10.01 3.98 29.80
CA VAL A 158 11.14 3.11 30.14
C VAL A 158 11.55 3.34 31.60
N ARG A 159 11.74 4.59 32.05
CA ARG A 159 12.07 4.87 33.46
C ARG A 159 11.01 4.38 34.44
N GLU A 160 9.74 4.56 34.09
CA GLU A 160 8.60 4.11 34.91
C GLU A 160 8.56 2.58 35.02
N LEU A 161 8.77 1.86 33.92
CA LEU A 161 8.87 0.40 33.90
C LEU A 161 9.97 -0.11 34.82
N PHE A 162 11.18 0.44 34.71
CA PHE A 162 12.32 0.03 35.54
C PHE A 162 12.16 0.46 37.00
N ALA A 163 11.51 1.58 37.27
CA ALA A 163 11.13 1.97 38.64
C ALA A 163 10.15 0.97 39.26
N GLU A 164 9.17 0.49 38.50
CA GLU A 164 8.22 -0.51 38.98
C GLU A 164 8.84 -1.89 39.14
N ALA A 165 9.76 -2.28 38.24
CA ALA A 165 10.56 -3.50 38.39
C ALA A 165 11.39 -3.49 39.68
N ARG A 166 12.03 -2.36 40.01
CA ARG A 166 12.79 -2.18 41.25
C ARG A 166 11.92 -2.33 42.51
N LYS A 167 10.67 -1.88 42.50
CA LYS A 167 9.75 -2.04 43.64
C LYS A 167 9.29 -3.49 43.85
N ASN A 168 9.20 -4.26 42.77
CA ASN A 168 8.69 -5.62 42.77
C ASN A 168 9.80 -6.68 42.74
N ALA A 169 11.07 -6.28 42.92
CA ALA A 169 12.20 -7.19 42.90
C ALA A 169 12.15 -8.19 44.09
N PRO A 170 12.50 -9.48 43.89
CA PRO A 170 12.92 -10.08 42.62
C PRO A 170 11.76 -10.25 41.63
N CYS A 171 11.95 -9.87 40.36
CA CYS A 171 10.92 -9.95 39.33
C CYS A 171 11.49 -10.21 37.93
N ILE A 172 10.61 -10.57 37.00
CA ILE A 172 10.92 -10.73 35.58
C ILE A 172 10.21 -9.65 34.78
N VAL A 173 10.97 -8.92 33.97
CA VAL A 173 10.45 -7.92 33.02
C VAL A 173 10.49 -8.51 31.61
N PHE A 174 9.36 -8.53 30.91
CA PHE A 174 9.27 -8.98 29.53
C PHE A 174 8.89 -7.83 28.60
N ILE A 175 9.73 -7.58 27.59
CA ILE A 175 9.51 -6.61 26.52
C ILE A 175 9.23 -7.37 25.23
N ASP A 176 7.98 -7.44 24.79
CA ASP A 176 7.63 -8.07 23.51
C ASP A 176 7.94 -7.13 22.33
N GLU A 177 8.18 -7.65 21.13
CA GLU A 177 8.44 -6.83 19.92
C GLU A 177 9.48 -5.71 20.13
N ILE A 178 10.63 -6.04 20.74
CA ILE A 178 11.68 -5.06 21.03
C ILE A 178 12.23 -4.38 19.76
N ASP A 179 12.06 -4.99 18.58
CA ASP A 179 12.42 -4.42 17.28
C ASP A 179 11.64 -3.15 16.91
N ALA A 180 10.51 -2.86 17.57
CA ALA A 180 9.80 -1.60 17.40
C ALA A 180 10.65 -0.38 17.85
N VAL A 181 11.46 -0.55 18.89
CA VAL A 181 12.36 0.49 19.45
C VAL A 181 13.83 0.21 19.24
N GLY A 182 14.20 -1.05 19.05
CA GLY A 182 15.58 -1.52 19.00
C GLY A 182 16.17 -1.62 17.61
N LYS A 183 15.56 -1.04 16.57
CA LYS A 183 16.03 -1.16 15.19
C LYS A 183 17.36 -0.42 14.96
N LYS A 184 18.25 -0.99 14.13
CA LYS A 184 19.50 -0.37 13.65
C LYS A 184 19.25 1.00 13.02
N ARG A 185 20.24 1.87 13.19
CA ARG A 185 20.29 3.18 12.56
C ARG A 185 20.41 2.99 11.05
N ASN A 186 19.39 3.37 10.30
CA ASN A 186 19.54 3.50 8.85
C ASN A 186 20.09 4.91 8.58
N GLU A 187 21.19 5.01 7.81
CA GLU A 187 21.72 6.28 7.27
C GLU A 187 20.80 6.92 6.19
N GLY A 188 19.50 6.61 6.27
CA GLY A 188 18.46 7.11 5.41
C GLY A 188 17.98 8.48 5.86
N PHE A 189 17.78 9.33 4.88
CA PHE A 189 17.64 10.76 5.04
C PHE A 189 16.18 11.16 5.38
N SER A 190 15.68 10.68 6.53
CA SER A 190 14.38 10.98 7.15
C SER A 190 14.47 10.85 8.69
N GLY A 191 13.87 11.75 9.46
CA GLY A 191 14.05 11.96 10.91
C GLY A 191 12.86 11.51 11.74
N SER A 192 12.25 10.40 11.32
CA SER A 192 11.45 9.56 12.21
C SER A 192 12.31 8.78 13.22
N ASN A 193 13.64 8.94 13.19
CA ASN A 193 14.58 8.15 13.99
C ASN A 193 14.84 8.72 15.40
N ASP A 194 14.66 10.03 15.64
CA ASP A 194 15.11 10.69 16.90
C ASP A 194 14.37 10.20 18.16
N GLU A 195 13.07 9.92 18.09
CA GLU A 195 12.27 9.45 19.23
C GLU A 195 12.62 8.00 19.61
N ARG A 196 12.74 7.13 18.60
CA ARG A 196 13.14 5.74 18.78
C ARG A 196 14.55 5.66 19.35
N GLU A 197 15.46 6.48 18.86
CA GLU A 197 16.83 6.57 19.37
C GLU A 197 16.87 7.03 20.83
N GLN A 198 16.07 8.04 21.22
CA GLN A 198 16.04 8.50 22.60
C GLN A 198 15.51 7.41 23.55
N THR A 199 14.44 6.73 23.14
CA THR A 199 13.83 5.63 23.88
C THR A 199 14.78 4.44 24.00
N LEU A 200 15.43 4.06 22.89
CA LEU A 200 16.47 3.01 22.86
C LEU A 200 17.60 3.34 23.82
N ASN A 201 18.18 4.54 23.71
CA ASN A 201 19.25 4.98 24.61
C ASN A 201 18.82 4.96 26.08
N GLN A 202 17.57 5.28 26.39
CA GLN A 202 17.06 5.19 27.75
C GLN A 202 16.98 3.74 28.26
N ILE A 203 16.60 2.78 27.40
CA ILE A 203 16.65 1.35 27.76
C ILE A 203 18.09 0.95 28.08
N LEU A 204 19.06 1.36 27.24
CA LEU A 204 20.47 1.09 27.46
C LEU A 204 20.97 1.68 28.80
N ILE A 205 20.58 2.91 29.12
CA ILE A 205 20.95 3.58 30.38
C ILE A 205 20.37 2.84 31.58
N GLU A 206 19.09 2.44 31.55
CA GLU A 206 18.50 1.69 32.66
C GLU A 206 19.15 0.31 32.81
N MET A 207 19.44 -0.39 31.70
CA MET A 207 20.12 -1.70 31.70
C MET A 207 21.55 -1.62 32.28
N ASP A 208 22.30 -0.59 31.93
CA ASP A 208 23.63 -0.36 32.47
C ASP A 208 23.57 0.07 33.95
N GLY A 209 22.47 0.72 34.37
CA GLY A 209 22.31 1.35 35.68
C GLY A 209 22.03 0.42 36.87
N PHE A 210 21.42 -0.75 36.67
CA PHE A 210 21.15 -1.68 37.78
C PHE A 210 22.28 -2.69 38.01
N LYS A 211 22.49 -3.07 39.28
CA LYS A 211 23.50 -4.06 39.66
C LYS A 211 22.88 -5.46 39.54
N PRO A 212 23.65 -6.49 39.17
CA PRO A 212 23.10 -7.85 39.08
C PRO A 212 22.52 -8.40 40.41
N ARG A 213 22.82 -7.77 41.54
CA ARG A 213 22.25 -8.09 42.87
C ARG A 213 20.83 -7.56 43.08
N ASP A 214 20.30 -6.73 42.17
CA ASP A 214 19.00 -6.09 42.34
C ASP A 214 17.82 -7.07 42.08
N GLY A 215 18.10 -8.32 41.67
CA GLY A 215 17.09 -9.38 41.54
C GLY A 215 16.13 -9.20 40.35
N ILE A 216 16.51 -8.41 39.35
CA ILE A 216 15.70 -8.11 38.17
C ILE A 216 16.28 -8.84 36.96
N THR A 217 15.47 -9.65 36.30
CA THR A 217 15.83 -10.34 35.04
C THR A 217 14.99 -9.80 33.90
N ILE A 218 15.61 -9.44 32.77
CA ILE A 218 14.93 -8.86 31.61
C ILE A 218 14.91 -9.85 30.45
N PHE A 219 13.74 -10.17 29.95
CA PHE A 219 13.55 -10.93 28.72
C PHE A 219 12.98 -10.02 27.62
N ALA A 220 13.49 -10.15 26.40
CA ALA A 220 12.97 -9.41 25.25
C ALA A 220 12.62 -10.35 24.10
N GLY A 221 11.40 -10.24 23.56
CA GLY A 221 10.95 -11.02 22.41
C GLY A 221 11.20 -10.29 21.09
N THR A 222 11.72 -11.00 20.08
CA THR A 222 11.77 -10.48 18.71
C THR A 222 11.55 -11.59 17.67
N ASN A 223 11.05 -11.21 16.50
CA ASN A 223 11.00 -12.08 15.33
C ASN A 223 12.23 -11.90 14.43
N ARG A 224 12.99 -10.81 14.59
CA ARG A 224 14.08 -10.41 13.70
C ARG A 224 15.27 -9.91 14.51
N LEU A 225 16.25 -10.80 14.74
CA LEU A 225 17.47 -10.44 15.45
C LEU A 225 18.40 -9.56 14.59
N ASP A 226 18.35 -9.71 13.26
CA ASP A 226 19.18 -9.04 12.26
C ASP A 226 19.00 -7.51 12.25
N VAL A 227 17.79 -7.05 12.55
CA VAL A 227 17.45 -5.62 12.54
C VAL A 227 17.78 -4.91 13.83
N LEU A 228 18.12 -5.62 14.91
CA LEU A 228 18.36 -5.00 16.21
C LEU A 228 19.70 -4.25 16.26
N ASP A 229 19.73 -3.13 16.96
CA ASP A 229 20.93 -2.35 17.23
C ASP A 229 21.93 -3.24 18.00
N PRO A 230 23.16 -3.43 17.47
CA PRO A 230 24.20 -4.22 18.14
C PRO A 230 24.49 -3.76 19.57
N ALA A 231 24.20 -2.50 19.93
CA ALA A 231 24.34 -1.99 21.28
C ALA A 231 23.47 -2.73 22.29
N LEU A 232 22.28 -3.22 21.91
CA LEU A 232 21.43 -4.01 22.80
C LEU A 232 22.05 -5.38 23.12
N LEU A 233 22.78 -5.95 22.14
CA LEU A 233 23.37 -7.29 22.21
C LEU A 233 24.76 -7.31 22.89
N ARG A 234 25.21 -6.17 23.44
CA ARG A 234 26.52 -6.09 24.11
C ARG A 234 26.46 -6.67 25.52
N ALA A 235 27.58 -7.23 25.97
CA ALA A 235 27.76 -7.74 27.32
C ALA A 235 27.47 -6.66 28.38
N GLY A 236 26.74 -7.04 29.44
CA GLY A 236 26.14 -6.18 30.44
C GLY A 236 24.68 -5.78 30.17
N ARG A 237 24.06 -6.26 29.07
CA ARG A 237 22.69 -5.90 28.65
C ARG A 237 21.90 -7.17 28.34
N PHE A 238 21.67 -7.49 27.06
CA PHE A 238 21.12 -8.79 26.66
C PHE A 238 22.27 -9.75 26.39
N ASP A 239 22.73 -10.37 27.47
CA ASP A 239 23.95 -11.20 27.51
C ASP A 239 23.74 -12.58 26.88
N ARG A 240 22.49 -13.04 26.81
CA ARG A 240 22.09 -14.33 26.25
C ARG A 240 21.17 -14.12 25.05
N HIS A 241 21.42 -14.92 24.01
CA HIS A 241 20.54 -15.02 22.84
C HIS A 241 19.99 -16.44 22.82
N ILE A 242 18.69 -16.55 23.11
CA ILE A 242 17.99 -17.83 23.19
C ILE A 242 17.11 -17.91 21.96
N THR A 243 17.44 -18.81 21.05
CA THR A 243 16.62 -19.05 19.86
C THR A 243 15.46 -19.97 20.22
N VAL A 244 14.24 -19.53 19.90
CA VAL A 244 13.00 -20.29 20.08
C VAL A 244 12.51 -20.70 18.70
N ASP A 245 13.08 -21.80 18.22
CA ASP A 245 12.79 -22.37 16.91
C ASP A 245 11.41 -23.02 16.84
N LYS A 246 11.03 -23.44 15.64
CA LYS A 246 9.81 -24.22 15.43
C LYS A 246 9.98 -25.60 16.08
N PRO A 247 8.92 -26.14 16.72
CA PRO A 247 9.00 -27.46 17.33
C PRO A 247 9.20 -28.56 16.29
N ASP A 248 10.00 -29.55 16.66
CA ASP A 248 10.18 -30.80 15.93
C ASP A 248 8.93 -31.70 16.03
N LEU A 249 8.98 -32.90 15.45
CA LEU A 249 7.84 -33.82 15.48
C LEU A 249 7.40 -34.19 16.91
N GLU A 250 8.36 -34.49 17.79
CA GLU A 250 8.07 -34.86 19.18
C GLU A 250 7.57 -33.65 19.98
N GLY A 251 8.15 -32.47 19.76
CA GLY A 251 7.68 -31.21 20.31
C GLY A 251 6.26 -30.87 19.88
N ARG A 252 5.93 -31.03 18.59
CA ARG A 252 4.56 -30.84 18.10
C ARG A 252 3.58 -31.83 18.72
N LYS A 253 3.99 -33.08 18.96
CA LYS A 253 3.18 -34.08 19.66
C LYS A 253 2.92 -33.67 21.10
N GLN A 254 3.94 -33.26 21.84
CA GLN A 254 3.79 -32.80 23.22
C GLN A 254 2.90 -31.55 23.32
N ILE A 255 3.10 -30.58 22.42
CA ILE A 255 2.26 -29.38 22.34
C ILE A 255 0.81 -29.75 22.00
N SER A 256 0.63 -30.65 21.03
CA SER A 256 -0.70 -31.16 20.66
C SER A 256 -1.38 -31.82 21.85
N LYS A 257 -0.67 -32.65 22.63
CA LYS A 257 -1.19 -33.29 23.85
C LYS A 257 -1.69 -32.26 24.87
N ILE A 258 -0.95 -31.17 25.09
CA ILE A 258 -1.34 -30.09 26.00
C ILE A 258 -2.67 -29.46 25.56
N TYR A 259 -2.80 -29.10 24.28
CA TYR A 259 -4.03 -28.44 23.80
C TYR A 259 -5.21 -29.40 23.66
N LEU A 260 -4.96 -30.63 23.21
CA LEU A 260 -5.96 -31.69 23.09
C LEU A 260 -6.55 -32.06 24.46
N SER A 261 -5.76 -32.03 25.54
CA SER A 261 -6.26 -32.29 26.90
C SER A 261 -7.31 -31.28 27.39
N LYS A 262 -7.42 -30.11 26.74
CA LYS A 262 -8.40 -29.06 27.06
C LYS A 262 -9.73 -29.23 26.32
N VAL A 263 -9.84 -30.24 25.45
CA VAL A 263 -11.01 -30.50 24.59
C VAL A 263 -11.54 -31.92 24.83
N VAL A 264 -12.84 -32.12 24.63
CA VAL A 264 -13.47 -33.44 24.76
C VAL A 264 -13.27 -34.25 23.47
N LEU A 265 -12.48 -35.31 23.53
CA LEU A 265 -12.03 -36.10 22.37
C LEU A 265 -12.71 -37.47 22.29
N ASP A 266 -12.88 -37.97 21.06
CA ASP A 266 -13.39 -39.31 20.75
C ASP A 266 -12.23 -40.30 20.50
N GLY A 267 -11.46 -40.61 21.56
CA GLY A 267 -10.33 -41.55 21.50
C GLY A 267 -9.22 -41.23 22.49
N ASP A 268 -8.07 -41.90 22.32
CA ASP A 268 -6.88 -41.65 23.14
C ASP A 268 -6.19 -40.34 22.73
N THR A 269 -5.79 -39.55 23.75
CA THR A 269 -5.16 -38.24 23.54
C THR A 269 -3.76 -38.39 22.94
N ASP A 270 -3.01 -39.42 23.33
CA ASP A 270 -1.65 -39.65 22.83
C ASP A 270 -1.65 -40.09 21.37
N GLU A 271 -2.57 -40.97 20.98
CA GLU A 271 -2.75 -41.37 19.59
C GLU A 271 -3.16 -40.18 18.70
N MET A 272 -4.11 -39.35 19.14
CA MET A 272 -4.52 -38.16 18.36
C MET A 272 -3.41 -37.12 18.26
N ALA A 273 -2.64 -36.92 19.33
CA ALA A 273 -1.51 -35.99 19.33
C ALA A 273 -0.42 -36.43 18.34
N GLN A 274 -0.12 -37.72 18.27
CA GLN A 274 0.81 -38.29 17.29
C GLN A 274 0.33 -38.01 15.86
N LYS A 275 -0.94 -38.32 15.57
CA LYS A 275 -1.53 -38.09 14.23
C LYS A 275 -1.52 -36.61 13.84
N LEU A 276 -1.84 -35.72 14.78
CA LEU A 276 -1.83 -34.28 14.54
C LEU A 276 -0.41 -33.75 14.24
N ALA A 277 0.60 -34.22 14.98
CA ALA A 277 1.99 -33.81 14.79
C ALA A 277 2.54 -34.21 13.40
N GLU A 278 2.12 -35.36 12.89
CA GLU A 278 2.46 -35.85 11.54
C GLU A 278 1.77 -35.07 10.42
N MET A 279 0.55 -34.56 10.67
CA MET A 279 -0.21 -33.75 9.70
C MET A 279 0.20 -32.27 9.66
N THR A 280 1.00 -31.81 10.63
CA THR A 280 1.33 -30.38 10.83
C THR A 280 2.83 -30.09 10.75
N PRO A 281 3.56 -30.55 9.72
CA PRO A 281 5.00 -30.30 9.60
C PRO A 281 5.31 -28.79 9.49
N GLY A 282 6.25 -28.31 10.30
CA GLY A 282 6.67 -26.90 10.30
C GLY A 282 5.68 -25.90 10.91
N TYR A 283 4.63 -26.39 11.58
CA TYR A 283 3.66 -25.57 12.31
C TYR A 283 4.20 -25.15 13.67
N THR A 284 3.80 -23.96 14.13
CA THR A 284 4.15 -23.45 15.45
C THR A 284 3.15 -23.89 16.52
N GLY A 285 3.48 -23.70 17.80
CA GLY A 285 2.55 -24.03 18.89
C GLY A 285 1.25 -23.21 18.83
N ALA A 286 1.31 -21.96 18.36
CA ALA A 286 0.12 -21.15 18.13
C ALA A 286 -0.76 -21.71 17.01
N ASP A 287 -0.17 -22.23 15.94
CA ASP A 287 -0.91 -22.83 14.82
C ASP A 287 -1.61 -24.13 15.27
N ILE A 288 -0.93 -24.97 16.06
CA ILE A 288 -1.51 -26.20 16.63
C ILE A 288 -2.69 -25.86 17.55
N ASN A 289 -2.54 -24.85 18.42
CA ASN A 289 -3.64 -24.40 19.27
C ASN A 289 -4.85 -23.94 18.45
N ASN A 290 -4.59 -23.20 17.36
CA ASN A 290 -5.63 -22.76 16.45
C ASN A 290 -6.33 -23.95 15.76
N ILE A 291 -5.59 -24.96 15.32
CA ILE A 291 -6.16 -26.19 14.73
C ILE A 291 -7.07 -26.91 15.73
N VAL A 292 -6.61 -27.12 16.96
CA VAL A 292 -7.42 -27.79 17.99
C VAL A 292 -8.70 -27.03 18.28
N ASN A 293 -8.62 -25.69 18.35
CA ASN A 293 -9.79 -24.84 18.53
C ASN A 293 -10.76 -24.90 17.34
N GLU A 294 -10.25 -24.83 16.11
CA GLU A 294 -11.07 -24.98 14.90
C GLU A 294 -11.71 -26.36 14.80
N ALA A 295 -11.02 -27.42 15.22
CA ALA A 295 -11.57 -28.77 15.25
C ALA A 295 -12.77 -28.86 16.21
N ALA A 296 -12.71 -28.20 17.37
CA ALA A 296 -13.83 -28.11 18.29
C ALA A 296 -15.03 -27.35 17.67
N ILE A 297 -14.78 -26.24 16.97
CA ILE A 297 -15.83 -25.47 16.28
C ILE A 297 -16.46 -26.29 15.14
N ILE A 298 -15.66 -27.05 14.39
CA ILE A 298 -16.12 -27.93 13.32
C ILE A 298 -16.96 -29.07 13.90
N ALA A 299 -16.52 -29.71 14.99
CA ALA A 299 -17.28 -30.74 15.68
C ALA A 299 -18.66 -30.24 16.12
N ILE A 300 -18.74 -29.04 16.72
CA ILE A 300 -20.01 -28.39 17.09
C ILE A 300 -20.90 -28.16 15.86
N ARG A 301 -20.31 -27.67 14.76
CA ARG A 301 -21.04 -27.42 13.50
C ARG A 301 -21.60 -28.71 12.90
N ASN A 302 -20.86 -29.81 13.01
CA ASN A 302 -21.25 -31.14 12.55
C ASN A 302 -22.16 -31.87 13.56
N LYS A 303 -22.47 -31.25 14.71
CA LYS A 303 -23.24 -31.83 15.80
C LYS A 303 -22.61 -33.10 16.38
N HIS A 304 -21.28 -33.17 16.40
CA HIS A 304 -20.56 -34.21 17.11
C HIS A 304 -20.52 -33.88 18.61
N GLU A 305 -20.74 -34.87 19.47
CA GLU A 305 -20.63 -34.70 20.94
C GLU A 305 -19.17 -34.62 21.40
N LYS A 306 -18.25 -35.21 20.64
CA LYS A 306 -16.82 -35.27 20.90
C LYS A 306 -16.06 -34.97 19.63
N VAL A 307 -14.88 -34.37 19.74
CA VAL A 307 -14.02 -34.06 18.59
C VAL A 307 -13.43 -35.35 18.03
N GLN A 308 -13.70 -35.61 16.75
CA GLN A 308 -13.22 -36.80 16.04
C GLN A 308 -11.98 -36.48 15.20
N LEU A 309 -11.25 -37.52 14.78
CA LEU A 309 -10.08 -37.37 13.89
C LEU A 309 -10.43 -36.65 12.57
N THR A 310 -11.64 -36.86 12.05
CA THR A 310 -12.13 -36.18 10.83
C THR A 310 -12.28 -34.67 11.00
N ASP A 311 -12.64 -34.22 12.22
CA ASP A 311 -12.75 -32.79 12.53
C ASP A 311 -11.36 -32.15 12.64
N LEU A 312 -10.38 -32.89 13.19
CA LEU A 312 -8.97 -32.47 13.23
C LEU A 312 -8.39 -32.34 11.82
N ILE A 313 -8.60 -33.33 10.93
CA ILE A 313 -8.15 -33.26 9.53
C ILE A 313 -8.78 -32.04 8.83
N SER A 314 -10.09 -31.83 9.03
CA SER A 314 -10.80 -30.69 8.45
C SER A 314 -10.32 -29.34 9.00
N ALA A 315 -9.90 -29.29 10.26
CA ALA A 315 -9.32 -28.11 10.88
C ALA A 315 -7.92 -27.80 10.32
N VAL A 316 -7.08 -28.81 10.13
CA VAL A 316 -5.77 -28.66 9.45
C VAL A 316 -5.98 -28.08 8.05
N ASP A 317 -6.90 -28.65 7.26
CA ASP A 317 -7.23 -28.15 5.92
C ASP A 317 -7.71 -26.68 5.93
N ARG A 318 -8.53 -26.33 6.92
CA ARG A 318 -9.11 -24.99 7.07
C ARG A 318 -8.06 -23.96 7.47
N VAL A 319 -7.13 -24.31 8.36
CA VAL A 319 -6.03 -23.43 8.79
C VAL A 319 -5.03 -23.25 7.65
N LEU A 320 -4.72 -24.31 6.90
CA LEU A 320 -3.79 -24.26 5.78
C LEU A 320 -4.34 -23.43 4.60
N CYS A 321 -5.58 -23.70 4.17
CA CYS A 321 -6.08 -23.20 2.88
C CYS A 321 -7.27 -22.23 2.98
N GLY A 322 -7.81 -22.02 4.18
CA GLY A 322 -8.97 -21.14 4.41
C GLY A 322 -10.32 -21.82 4.20
N MET A 323 -11.38 -21.02 4.18
CA MET A 323 -12.76 -21.52 4.14
C MET A 323 -13.13 -22.07 2.76
N GLU A 324 -13.82 -23.21 2.76
CA GLU A 324 -14.39 -23.81 1.56
C GLU A 324 -15.52 -22.96 0.98
N LYS A 325 -15.46 -22.67 -0.32
CA LYS A 325 -16.54 -21.99 -1.04
C LYS A 325 -17.56 -23.01 -1.55
N LYS A 326 -18.60 -23.28 -0.76
CA LYS A 326 -19.68 -24.24 -1.12
C LYS A 326 -20.54 -23.82 -2.32
N HIS A 327 -20.59 -22.52 -2.64
CA HIS A 327 -21.33 -21.98 -3.78
C HIS A 327 -20.36 -21.30 -4.72
N ASN A 328 -19.65 -22.08 -5.53
CA ASN A 328 -18.85 -21.55 -6.62
C ASN A 328 -19.40 -22.13 -7.94
N LEU A 329 -19.80 -21.24 -8.85
CA LEU A 329 -20.25 -21.57 -10.19
C LEU A 329 -19.01 -21.75 -11.08
N MET A 330 -18.26 -22.83 -10.90
CA MET A 330 -17.24 -23.24 -11.85
C MET A 330 -17.90 -24.04 -12.97
N THR A 331 -17.57 -23.70 -14.22
CA THR A 331 -18.00 -24.51 -15.35
C THR A 331 -17.29 -25.87 -15.34
N PRO A 332 -17.89 -26.93 -15.91
CA PRO A 332 -17.24 -28.24 -16.01
C PRO A 332 -15.88 -28.19 -16.71
N GLU A 333 -15.70 -27.29 -17.68
CA GLU A 333 -14.42 -27.09 -18.38
C GLU A 333 -13.35 -26.46 -17.48
N GLU A 334 -13.71 -25.45 -16.67
CA GLU A 334 -12.81 -24.87 -15.69
C GLU A 334 -12.40 -25.89 -14.63
N LYS A 335 -13.38 -26.66 -14.11
CA LYS A 335 -13.11 -27.74 -13.13
C LYS A 335 -12.19 -28.81 -13.74
N ARG A 336 -12.42 -29.20 -15.00
CA ARG A 336 -11.53 -30.10 -15.76
C ARG A 336 -10.12 -29.53 -15.83
N ARG A 337 -9.96 -28.28 -16.24
CA ARG A 337 -8.64 -27.65 -16.37
C ARG A 337 -7.89 -27.62 -15.05
N ILE A 338 -8.55 -27.24 -13.95
CA ILE A 338 -7.95 -27.23 -12.60
C ILE A 338 -7.53 -28.65 -12.19
N ALA A 339 -8.33 -29.68 -12.49
CA ALA A 339 -7.96 -31.06 -12.22
C ALA A 339 -6.70 -31.48 -12.98
N TYR A 340 -6.58 -31.15 -14.27
CA TYR A 340 -5.34 -31.42 -15.02
C TYR A 340 -4.15 -30.60 -14.49
N HIS A 341 -4.37 -29.36 -14.07
CA HIS A 341 -3.32 -28.52 -13.50
C HIS A 341 -2.76 -29.14 -12.20
N GLU A 342 -3.62 -29.46 -11.23
CA GLU A 342 -3.21 -30.04 -9.96
C GLU A 342 -2.65 -31.46 -10.11
N ALA A 343 -3.25 -32.27 -10.99
CA ALA A 343 -2.69 -33.59 -11.32
C ALA A 343 -1.28 -33.48 -11.94
N GLY A 344 -0.98 -32.39 -12.65
CA GLY A 344 0.35 -32.14 -13.22
C GLY A 344 1.41 -31.97 -12.14
N HIS A 345 1.12 -31.16 -11.11
CA HIS A 345 1.99 -31.03 -9.93
C HIS A 345 2.15 -32.34 -9.17
N ALA A 346 1.05 -33.06 -8.98
CA ALA A 346 1.02 -34.34 -8.28
C ALA A 346 1.87 -35.40 -8.99
N MET A 347 1.70 -35.56 -10.30
CA MET A 347 2.39 -36.56 -11.12
C MET A 347 3.89 -36.32 -11.18
N ILE A 348 4.32 -35.09 -11.49
CA ILE A 348 5.75 -34.77 -11.51
C ILE A 348 6.35 -34.96 -10.12
N GLY A 349 5.65 -34.50 -9.08
CA GLY A 349 6.07 -34.72 -7.70
C GLY A 349 6.19 -36.21 -7.36
N TRP A 350 5.30 -37.07 -7.89
CA TRP A 350 5.27 -38.52 -7.64
C TRP A 350 6.46 -39.27 -8.27
N PHE A 351 6.80 -38.92 -9.51
CA PHE A 351 7.88 -39.59 -10.26
C PHE A 351 9.27 -38.99 -10.03
N SER A 352 9.36 -37.83 -9.40
CA SER A 352 10.65 -37.23 -9.01
C SER A 352 11.18 -37.90 -7.75
N ASP A 353 12.48 -38.21 -7.73
CA ASP A 353 13.11 -39.01 -6.68
C ASP A 353 13.35 -38.17 -5.40
N HIS A 354 13.67 -36.89 -5.58
CA HIS A 354 14.16 -36.03 -4.51
C HIS A 354 13.15 -34.97 -4.02
N VAL A 355 12.01 -34.84 -4.71
CA VAL A 355 10.93 -33.91 -4.34
C VAL A 355 10.22 -34.37 -3.07
N ASP A 356 9.72 -33.40 -2.31
CA ASP A 356 8.92 -33.63 -1.12
C ASP A 356 7.66 -34.47 -1.43
N PRO A 357 7.40 -35.55 -0.69
CA PRO A 357 6.29 -36.45 -0.99
C PRO A 357 4.93 -35.76 -0.82
N MET A 358 4.06 -35.98 -1.80
CA MET A 358 2.70 -35.48 -1.78
C MET A 358 1.88 -36.17 -0.67
N LEU A 359 1.13 -35.38 0.09
CA LEU A 359 0.14 -35.84 1.08
C LEU A 359 -1.26 -35.90 0.46
N LYS A 360 -1.68 -34.80 -0.18
CA LYS A 360 -3.06 -34.61 -0.66
C LYS A 360 -3.10 -33.59 -1.79
N VAL A 361 -4.04 -33.77 -2.72
CA VAL A 361 -4.35 -32.84 -3.81
C VAL A 361 -5.85 -32.59 -3.81
N THR A 362 -6.27 -31.34 -4.03
CA THR A 362 -7.69 -30.99 -4.09
C THR A 362 -7.98 -29.89 -5.11
N ILE A 363 -9.15 -29.96 -5.73
CA ILE A 363 -9.68 -28.97 -6.68
C ILE A 363 -10.84 -28.16 -6.09
N VAL A 364 -11.02 -28.24 -4.76
CA VAL A 364 -12.10 -27.54 -4.07
C VAL A 364 -11.67 -26.08 -3.81
N PRO A 365 -12.39 -25.08 -4.34
CA PRO A 365 -12.00 -23.68 -4.24
C PRO A 365 -12.08 -23.15 -2.80
N ARG A 366 -11.10 -22.34 -2.41
CA ARG A 366 -10.97 -21.79 -1.05
C ARG A 366 -11.02 -20.26 -1.02
N SER A 367 -11.21 -19.69 0.17
CA SER A 367 -11.35 -18.24 0.39
C SER A 367 -10.12 -17.42 -0.03
N ASN A 368 -8.94 -18.04 -0.02
CA ASN A 368 -7.66 -17.36 -0.25
C ASN A 368 -7.34 -17.17 -1.75
N GLY A 369 -8.30 -17.43 -2.64
CA GLY A 369 -8.12 -17.30 -4.09
C GLY A 369 -7.55 -18.54 -4.78
N ALA A 370 -7.12 -19.56 -4.03
CA ALA A 370 -6.70 -20.85 -4.57
C ALA A 370 -7.91 -21.63 -5.12
N LEU A 371 -7.83 -22.01 -6.40
CA LEU A 371 -8.84 -22.82 -7.09
C LEU A 371 -8.59 -24.33 -6.91
N GLY A 372 -7.34 -24.72 -6.67
CA GLY A 372 -6.87 -26.04 -6.28
C GLY A 372 -5.54 -25.90 -5.51
N PHE A 373 -5.08 -26.97 -4.86
CA PHE A 373 -3.72 -27.03 -4.33
C PHE A 373 -3.21 -28.46 -4.15
N THR A 374 -1.88 -28.60 -4.22
CA THR A 374 -1.14 -29.82 -3.92
C THR A 374 -0.32 -29.63 -2.64
N GLN A 375 -0.55 -30.46 -1.62
CA GLN A 375 0.16 -30.45 -0.35
C GLN A 375 1.27 -31.50 -0.36
N SER A 376 2.49 -31.08 -0.05
CA SER A 376 3.66 -31.95 0.14
C SER A 376 4.13 -31.94 1.59
N LEU A 377 4.88 -32.98 1.98
CA LEU A 377 5.52 -33.13 3.29
C LEU A 377 6.96 -32.61 3.24
N PRO A 378 7.23 -31.39 3.72
CA PRO A 378 8.57 -30.82 3.66
C PRO A 378 9.56 -31.61 4.53
N LYS A 379 10.85 -31.35 4.31
CA LYS A 379 11.92 -31.78 5.24
C LYS A 379 11.87 -30.95 6.52
N GLU A 380 12.13 -31.57 7.68
CA GLU A 380 12.23 -30.86 8.96
C GLU A 380 13.46 -29.93 8.99
N ILE A 381 14.55 -30.34 8.34
CA ILE A 381 15.76 -29.54 8.14
C ILE A 381 15.83 -29.16 6.65
N PRO A 382 15.69 -27.86 6.29
CA PRO A 382 15.62 -27.41 4.91
C PRO A 382 17.00 -27.29 4.25
N LEU A 383 17.76 -28.39 4.22
CA LEU A 383 18.97 -28.52 3.42
C LEU A 383 18.62 -29.18 2.09
N TYR A 384 18.79 -28.42 1.00
CA TYR A 384 18.42 -28.85 -0.35
C TYR A 384 19.66 -28.92 -1.25
N SER A 385 19.82 -30.04 -1.97
CA SER A 385 20.84 -30.16 -3.03
C SER A 385 20.43 -29.44 -4.31
N GLN A 386 21.37 -29.29 -5.25
CA GLN A 386 21.07 -28.71 -6.56
C GLN A 386 20.04 -29.54 -7.34
N GLU A 387 20.14 -30.87 -7.27
CA GLU A 387 19.20 -31.81 -7.89
C GLU A 387 17.81 -31.65 -7.28
N GLU A 388 17.72 -31.56 -5.96
CA GLU A 388 16.48 -31.36 -5.22
C GLU A 388 15.75 -30.08 -5.65
N LEU A 389 16.46 -28.94 -5.66
CA LEU A 389 15.87 -27.68 -6.10
C LEU A 389 15.47 -27.72 -7.58
N SER A 390 16.28 -28.37 -8.42
CA SER A 390 15.97 -28.53 -9.85
C SER A 390 14.68 -29.31 -10.06
N GLU A 391 14.47 -30.42 -9.34
CA GLU A 391 13.24 -31.19 -9.43
C GLU A 391 12.02 -30.46 -8.84
N MET A 392 12.20 -29.68 -7.78
CA MET A 392 11.14 -28.80 -7.25
C MET A 392 10.71 -27.76 -8.29
N VAL A 393 11.65 -27.18 -9.04
CA VAL A 393 11.32 -26.25 -10.14
C VAL A 393 10.55 -26.97 -11.25
N VAL A 394 10.91 -28.21 -11.59
CA VAL A 394 10.17 -29.03 -12.57
C VAL A 394 8.75 -29.33 -12.07
N GLN A 395 8.57 -29.64 -10.78
CA GLN A 395 7.26 -29.83 -10.17
C GLN A 395 6.40 -28.57 -10.27
N LEU A 396 6.96 -27.39 -9.98
CA LEU A 396 6.25 -26.11 -10.12
C LEU A 396 5.87 -25.80 -11.57
N MET A 397 6.63 -26.26 -12.55
CA MET A 397 6.25 -26.15 -13.97
C MET A 397 5.15 -27.15 -14.39
N GLY A 398 4.84 -28.13 -13.53
CA GLY A 398 3.95 -29.25 -13.83
C GLY A 398 2.52 -28.86 -14.18
N GLY A 399 1.90 -27.97 -13.40
CA GLY A 399 0.53 -27.53 -13.67
C GLY A 399 0.40 -26.84 -15.03
N ARG A 400 1.34 -25.94 -15.34
CA ARG A 400 1.39 -25.26 -16.65
C ARG A 400 1.68 -26.23 -17.80
N ALA A 401 2.56 -27.22 -17.59
CA ALA A 401 2.86 -28.25 -18.58
C ALA A 401 1.65 -29.13 -18.87
N ALA A 402 0.90 -29.52 -17.83
CA ALA A 402 -0.34 -30.29 -17.98
C ALA A 402 -1.43 -29.52 -18.72
N GLU A 403 -1.63 -28.23 -18.43
CA GLU A 403 -2.56 -27.38 -19.19
C GLU A 403 -2.21 -27.34 -20.68
N LYS A 404 -0.91 -27.20 -21.00
CA LYS A 404 -0.45 -27.15 -22.39
C LYS A 404 -0.72 -28.46 -23.13
N LEU A 405 -0.45 -29.61 -22.51
CA LEU A 405 -0.61 -30.93 -23.15
C LEU A 405 -2.06 -31.39 -23.27
N PHE A 406 -2.86 -31.24 -22.21
CA PHE A 406 -4.20 -31.84 -22.12
C PHE A 406 -5.36 -30.85 -22.32
N CYS A 407 -5.11 -29.55 -22.14
CA CYS A 407 -6.11 -28.49 -22.33
C CYS A 407 -5.80 -27.60 -23.55
N GLY A 408 -4.67 -27.81 -24.24
CA GLY A 408 -4.28 -27.13 -25.47
C GLY A 408 -3.95 -25.64 -25.34
N SER A 409 -4.05 -25.06 -24.14
CA SER A 409 -3.84 -23.63 -23.87
C SER A 409 -3.40 -23.41 -22.43
N MET A 410 -2.46 -22.49 -22.22
CA MET A 410 -2.00 -22.09 -20.89
C MET A 410 -2.87 -20.95 -20.35
N THR A 411 -3.07 -20.88 -19.03
CA THR A 411 -3.88 -19.84 -18.38
C THR A 411 -3.09 -18.97 -17.40
N THR A 412 -3.76 -17.97 -16.84
CA THR A 412 -3.25 -17.12 -15.75
C THR A 412 -3.21 -17.84 -14.40
N GLY A 413 -3.82 -19.04 -14.28
CA GLY A 413 -3.84 -19.83 -13.04
C GLY A 413 -2.45 -20.21 -12.53
N ALA A 414 -1.49 -20.43 -13.44
CA ALA A 414 -0.10 -20.81 -13.11
C ALA A 414 0.78 -19.62 -12.64
N SER A 415 0.21 -18.44 -12.37
CA SER A 415 1.00 -17.24 -12.04
C SER A 415 1.76 -17.39 -10.70
N ASP A 416 1.18 -18.06 -9.71
CA ASP A 416 1.84 -18.28 -8.42
C ASP A 416 2.98 -19.29 -8.54
N ASP A 417 2.79 -20.35 -9.33
CA ASP A 417 3.83 -21.36 -9.58
C ASP A 417 5.03 -20.77 -10.31
N LEU A 418 4.78 -19.91 -11.29
CA LEU A 418 5.85 -19.17 -11.98
C LEU A 418 6.61 -18.26 -11.03
N ASN A 419 5.92 -17.58 -10.10
CA ASN A 419 6.57 -16.73 -9.11
C ASN A 419 7.47 -17.55 -8.17
N LYS A 420 6.95 -18.68 -7.65
CA LYS A 420 7.71 -19.61 -6.79
C LYS A 420 8.91 -20.20 -7.53
N ALA A 421 8.71 -20.68 -8.76
CA ALA A 421 9.77 -21.26 -9.58
C ALA A 421 10.85 -20.23 -9.89
N THR A 422 10.45 -19.01 -10.25
CA THR A 422 11.39 -17.91 -10.51
C THR A 422 12.21 -17.59 -9.28
N LYS A 423 11.58 -17.40 -8.10
CA LYS A 423 12.30 -17.14 -6.84
C LYS A 423 13.31 -18.24 -6.50
N LEU A 424 12.93 -19.50 -6.66
CA LEU A 424 13.83 -20.64 -6.43
C LEU A 424 15.02 -20.62 -7.40
N VAL A 425 14.76 -20.39 -8.69
CA VAL A 425 15.82 -20.34 -9.70
C VAL A 425 16.78 -19.17 -9.48
N TYR A 426 16.28 -17.99 -9.12
CA TYR A 426 17.16 -16.87 -8.73
C TYR A 426 17.95 -17.19 -7.45
N GLY A 427 17.37 -17.94 -6.50
CA GLY A 427 18.10 -18.49 -5.37
C GLY A 427 19.24 -19.42 -5.80
N MET A 428 18.97 -20.35 -6.72
CA MET A 428 19.98 -21.29 -7.25
C MET A 428 21.12 -20.56 -7.96
N VAL A 429 20.79 -19.61 -8.85
CA VAL A 429 21.75 -18.92 -9.71
C VAL A 429 22.53 -17.85 -8.95
N ALA A 430 21.86 -17.01 -8.17
CA ALA A 430 22.45 -15.82 -7.56
C ALA A 430 22.74 -15.95 -6.06
N GLY A 431 22.11 -16.88 -5.35
CA GLY A 431 22.22 -17.01 -3.89
C GLY A 431 23.09 -18.19 -3.44
N TYR A 432 22.81 -19.38 -3.98
CA TYR A 432 23.41 -20.64 -3.54
C TYR A 432 24.69 -21.02 -4.30
N GLY A 433 24.98 -20.35 -5.42
CA GLY A 433 26.18 -20.61 -6.21
C GLY A 433 26.14 -21.92 -6.99
N PHE A 434 24.95 -22.35 -7.44
CA PHE A 434 24.77 -23.58 -8.22
C PHE A 434 24.95 -23.40 -9.74
N ASN A 435 25.31 -22.21 -10.19
CA ASN A 435 25.52 -21.92 -11.61
C ASN A 435 27.01 -21.70 -11.89
N ASP A 436 27.55 -22.45 -12.86
CA ASP A 436 28.98 -22.40 -13.22
C ASP A 436 29.40 -21.06 -13.84
N THR A 437 28.50 -20.41 -14.60
CA THR A 437 28.75 -19.12 -15.27
C THR A 437 28.86 -17.99 -14.24
N VAL A 438 27.93 -17.96 -13.28
CA VAL A 438 27.86 -16.93 -12.23
C VAL A 438 28.87 -17.22 -11.10
N GLY A 439 29.20 -18.50 -10.90
CA GLY A 439 30.16 -18.99 -9.92
C GLY A 439 29.59 -19.10 -8.50
N PRO A 440 30.40 -19.60 -7.54
CA PRO A 440 30.00 -19.78 -6.14
C PRO A 440 30.04 -18.46 -5.35
N VAL A 441 29.32 -17.45 -5.85
CA VAL A 441 29.24 -16.11 -5.24
C VAL A 441 27.79 -15.82 -4.85
N ASN A 442 27.59 -15.28 -3.64
CA ASN A 442 26.28 -14.88 -3.16
C ASN A 442 26.00 -13.41 -3.52
N TYR A 443 25.23 -13.19 -4.58
CA TYR A 443 24.75 -11.88 -5.02
C TYR A 443 23.44 -11.45 -4.34
N GLN A 444 22.88 -12.26 -3.45
CA GLN A 444 21.66 -11.92 -2.71
C GLN A 444 21.92 -11.07 -1.44
N GLN A 445 23.17 -10.73 -1.11
CA GLN A 445 23.47 -9.98 0.11
C GLN A 445 23.34 -8.44 -0.01
N SER A 446 22.34 -7.97 0.76
CA SER A 446 22.21 -6.70 1.51
C SER A 446 21.37 -5.55 0.91
N GLU A 447 20.49 -5.02 1.77
CA GLU A 447 19.92 -3.65 1.70
C GLU A 447 21.03 -2.57 1.81
N GLU A 448 22.30 -2.97 2.00
CA GLU A 448 23.49 -2.12 2.12
C GLU A 448 24.43 -2.32 0.91
N GLY A 449 24.00 -1.85 -0.26
CA GLY A 449 24.92 -1.17 -1.19
C GLY A 449 25.81 -2.00 -2.12
N PHE A 450 25.73 -3.33 -2.20
CA PHE A 450 26.39 -4.06 -3.29
C PHE A 450 25.53 -4.02 -4.56
N GLN A 451 25.68 -2.95 -5.35
CA GLN A 451 25.01 -2.86 -6.65
C GLN A 451 25.71 -3.83 -7.62
N LYS A 452 25.05 -4.94 -7.94
CA LYS A 452 25.58 -5.91 -8.93
C LYS A 452 25.88 -5.19 -10.26
N PRO A 453 27.04 -5.41 -10.90
CA PRO A 453 27.31 -4.87 -12.23
C PRO A 453 26.22 -5.31 -13.21
N GLU A 454 25.89 -4.43 -14.17
CA GLU A 454 24.80 -4.67 -15.12
C GLU A 454 25.02 -5.95 -15.96
N ALA A 455 26.27 -6.24 -16.33
CA ALA A 455 26.65 -7.47 -17.04
C ALA A 455 26.30 -8.73 -16.24
N THR A 456 26.71 -8.80 -14.97
CA THR A 456 26.39 -9.91 -14.06
C THR A 456 24.88 -10.03 -13.83
N GLY A 457 24.17 -8.89 -13.77
CA GLY A 457 22.70 -8.88 -13.73
C GLY A 457 22.07 -9.57 -14.95
N ARG A 458 22.53 -9.24 -16.15
CA ARG A 458 22.06 -9.86 -17.40
C ARG A 458 22.38 -11.35 -17.47
N ASP A 459 23.57 -11.76 -17.02
CA ASP A 459 23.98 -13.17 -17.00
C ASP A 459 23.09 -14.00 -16.07
N ILE A 460 22.82 -13.50 -14.86
CA ILE A 460 21.90 -14.13 -13.91
C ILE A 460 20.49 -14.29 -14.54
N ASP A 461 19.97 -13.26 -15.19
CA ASP A 461 18.64 -13.30 -15.79
C ASP A 461 18.56 -14.28 -16.97
N ASN A 462 19.62 -14.35 -17.79
CA ASN A 462 19.71 -15.28 -18.92
C ASN A 462 19.77 -16.73 -18.44
N GLU A 463 20.62 -17.01 -17.45
CA GLU A 463 20.74 -18.33 -16.83
C GLU A 463 19.42 -18.76 -16.14
N ALA A 464 18.76 -17.83 -15.45
CA ALA A 464 17.46 -18.09 -14.83
C ALA A 464 16.40 -18.48 -15.87
N ARG A 465 16.32 -17.76 -17.00
CA ARG A 465 15.42 -18.13 -18.11
C ARG A 465 15.76 -19.50 -18.70
N ALA A 466 17.04 -19.81 -18.86
CA ALA A 466 17.49 -21.10 -19.39
C ALA A 466 17.07 -22.26 -18.49
N VAL A 467 17.25 -22.14 -17.16
CA VAL A 467 16.83 -23.15 -16.17
C VAL A 467 15.31 -23.34 -16.20
N LEU A 468 14.52 -22.26 -16.18
CA LEU A 468 13.05 -22.34 -16.22
C LEU A 468 12.55 -23.01 -17.50
N LYS A 469 13.14 -22.68 -18.65
CA LYS A 469 12.81 -23.30 -19.95
C LYS A 469 13.11 -24.80 -19.95
N LYS A 470 14.30 -25.19 -19.51
CA LYS A 470 14.71 -26.59 -19.40
C LYS A 470 13.80 -27.38 -18.46
N SER A 471 13.41 -26.78 -17.34
CA SER A 471 12.48 -27.40 -16.39
C SER A 471 11.08 -27.59 -16.98
N MET A 472 10.57 -26.64 -17.76
CA MET A 472 9.31 -26.77 -18.50
C MET A 472 9.36 -27.89 -19.54
N GLU A 473 10.47 -28.01 -20.30
CA GLU A 473 10.66 -29.07 -21.28
C GLU A 473 10.71 -30.46 -20.61
N LYS A 474 11.42 -30.57 -19.48
CA LYS A 474 11.46 -31.80 -18.68
C LYS A 474 10.08 -32.18 -18.13
N ALA A 475 9.32 -31.20 -17.63
CA ALA A 475 7.96 -31.41 -17.15
C ALA A 475 7.03 -31.94 -18.26
N LEU A 476 7.10 -31.38 -19.46
CA LEU A 476 6.33 -31.85 -20.61
C LEU A 476 6.68 -33.29 -20.99
N ALA A 477 7.97 -33.63 -21.04
CA ALA A 477 8.43 -34.98 -21.38
C ALA A 477 7.95 -36.02 -20.36
N MET A 478 8.05 -35.72 -19.05
CA MET A 478 7.61 -36.62 -17.98
C MET A 478 6.09 -36.87 -18.01
N LEU A 479 5.31 -35.83 -18.28
CA LEU A 479 3.85 -35.93 -18.38
C LEU A 479 3.40 -36.69 -19.63
N GLU A 480 4.10 -36.52 -20.77
CA GLU A 480 3.81 -37.26 -22.00
C GLU A 480 4.16 -38.76 -21.86
N GLU A 481 5.28 -39.09 -21.22
CA GLU A 481 5.66 -40.49 -20.94
C GLU A 481 4.61 -41.19 -20.05
N ASN A 482 3.98 -40.44 -19.13
CA ASN A 482 3.00 -40.96 -18.17
C ASN A 482 1.56 -40.56 -18.52
N ARG A 483 1.26 -40.33 -19.80
CA ARG A 483 -0.02 -39.79 -20.29
C ARG A 483 -1.26 -40.55 -19.77
N GLU A 484 -1.26 -41.88 -19.89
CA GLU A 484 -2.39 -42.72 -19.46
C GLU A 484 -2.64 -42.63 -17.94
N ARG A 485 -1.57 -42.57 -17.14
CA ARG A 485 -1.68 -42.43 -15.68
C ARG A 485 -2.19 -41.04 -15.31
N MET A 486 -1.73 -40.01 -16.02
CA MET A 486 -2.16 -38.63 -15.81
C MET A 486 -3.67 -38.45 -16.04
N GLU A 487 -4.21 -39.05 -17.11
CA GLU A 487 -5.64 -39.04 -17.39
C GLU A 487 -6.45 -39.72 -16.27
N LYS A 488 -6.01 -40.89 -15.79
CA LYS A 488 -6.64 -41.60 -14.66
C LYS A 488 -6.62 -40.77 -13.37
N VAL A 489 -5.50 -40.10 -13.06
CA VAL A 489 -5.40 -39.23 -11.86
C VAL A 489 -6.33 -38.02 -11.99
N ALA A 490 -6.37 -37.38 -13.16
CA ALA A 490 -7.24 -36.23 -13.39
C ALA A 490 -8.74 -36.62 -13.34
N GLU A 491 -9.12 -37.78 -13.88
CA GLU A 491 -10.48 -38.31 -13.80
C GLU A 491 -10.90 -38.62 -12.36
N LEU A 492 -10.03 -39.28 -11.60
CA LEU A 492 -10.28 -39.55 -10.18
C LEU A 492 -10.43 -38.26 -9.37
N LEU A 493 -9.62 -37.25 -9.69
CA LEU A 493 -9.69 -35.94 -9.06
C LEU A 493 -10.98 -35.18 -9.40
N LEU A 494 -11.54 -35.38 -10.60
CA LEU A 494 -12.85 -34.83 -10.96
C LEU A 494 -14.00 -35.51 -10.24
N GLU A 495 -13.89 -36.82 -9.98
CA GLU A 495 -14.89 -37.60 -9.26
C GLU A 495 -14.86 -37.33 -7.75
N LYS A 496 -13.69 -37.47 -7.10
CA LYS A 496 -13.54 -37.35 -5.65
C LYS A 496 -13.30 -35.93 -5.15
N GLU A 497 -12.94 -34.99 -6.04
CA GLU A 497 -12.51 -33.60 -5.76
C GLU A 497 -11.24 -33.47 -4.88
N THR A 498 -10.84 -34.54 -4.21
CA THR A 498 -9.66 -34.67 -3.37
C THR A 498 -9.09 -36.07 -3.50
N ILE A 499 -7.79 -36.18 -3.72
CA ILE A 499 -7.06 -37.45 -3.75
C ILE A 499 -5.89 -37.40 -2.76
N THR A 500 -5.49 -38.56 -2.25
CA THR A 500 -4.42 -38.70 -1.26
C THR A 500 -3.22 -39.46 -1.83
N SER A 501 -2.13 -39.52 -1.06
CA SER A 501 -0.96 -40.36 -1.37
C SER A 501 -1.31 -41.83 -1.62
N VAL A 502 -2.36 -42.36 -0.96
CA VAL A 502 -2.79 -43.75 -1.11
C VAL A 502 -3.43 -43.96 -2.49
N ASP A 503 -4.31 -43.04 -2.91
CA ASP A 503 -4.94 -43.09 -4.24
C ASP A 503 -3.89 -42.98 -5.37
N MET A 504 -2.86 -42.16 -5.17
CA MET A 504 -1.73 -42.04 -6.11
C MET A 504 -0.89 -43.33 -6.18
N GLU A 505 -0.66 -44.00 -5.04
CA GLU A 505 0.07 -45.28 -5.01
C GLU A 505 -0.69 -46.40 -5.75
N GLU A 506 -2.02 -46.38 -5.69
CA GLU A 506 -2.88 -47.34 -6.43
C GLU A 506 -2.80 -47.15 -7.96
N ILE A 507 -2.74 -45.89 -8.45
CA ILE A 507 -2.70 -45.60 -9.90
C ILE A 507 -1.27 -45.64 -10.46
N CYS A 508 -0.32 -45.04 -9.75
CA CYS A 508 1.05 -44.81 -10.25
C CYS A 508 2.04 -45.88 -9.76
N GLY A 509 1.63 -46.73 -8.81
CA GLY A 509 2.53 -47.67 -8.14
C GLY A 509 3.36 -47.02 -7.03
N PRO A 510 4.24 -47.80 -6.37
CA PRO A 510 5.02 -47.33 -5.24
C PRO A 510 5.99 -46.21 -5.66
N ARG A 511 6.01 -45.12 -4.89
CA ARG A 511 6.97 -44.01 -5.04
C ARG A 511 8.42 -44.50 -4.86
N ARG A 512 9.33 -44.02 -5.71
CA ARG A 512 10.78 -44.32 -5.67
C ARG A 512 11.52 -43.61 -4.53
N GLY A 513 11.19 -42.34 -4.27
CA GLY A 513 11.80 -41.50 -3.22
C GLY A 513 11.20 -41.64 -1.81
N ARG A 514 11.44 -40.63 -0.96
CA ARG A 514 10.93 -40.53 0.43
C ARG A 514 9.42 -40.75 0.46
N LYS A 515 8.93 -41.65 1.33
CA LYS A 515 7.50 -41.96 1.48
C LYS A 515 6.88 -41.23 2.69
N PRO A 516 5.61 -40.77 2.60
CA PRO A 516 4.90 -40.18 3.74
C PRO A 516 4.28 -41.29 4.62
N SER A 517 5.11 -42.08 5.29
CA SER A 517 4.68 -43.32 5.98
C SER A 517 3.60 -43.09 7.06
N GLY A 518 3.72 -42.03 7.86
CA GLY A 518 2.76 -41.71 8.93
C GLY A 518 1.38 -41.29 8.41
N TYR A 519 1.35 -40.26 7.56
CA TYR A 519 0.10 -39.77 6.95
C TYR A 519 -0.65 -40.85 6.14
N SER A 520 0.06 -41.67 5.36
CA SER A 520 -0.57 -42.75 4.59
C SER A 520 -1.23 -43.81 5.47
N GLN A 521 -0.73 -44.05 6.68
CA GLN A 521 -1.39 -44.95 7.64
C GLN A 521 -2.67 -44.30 8.21
N ILE A 522 -2.62 -43.02 8.57
CA ILE A 522 -3.78 -42.25 9.04
C ILE A 522 -4.93 -42.30 8.02
N VAL A 523 -4.63 -42.06 6.75
CA VAL A 523 -5.65 -42.10 5.68
C VAL A 523 -6.24 -43.50 5.52
N ARG A 524 -5.42 -44.56 5.53
CA ARG A 524 -5.90 -45.95 5.45
C ARG A 524 -6.80 -46.30 6.65
N ASP A 525 -6.48 -45.82 7.84
CA ASP A 525 -7.30 -46.05 9.04
C ASP A 525 -8.64 -45.32 8.96
N VAL A 526 -8.66 -44.08 8.45
CA VAL A 526 -9.90 -43.34 8.18
C VAL A 526 -10.75 -44.07 7.14
N GLN A 527 -10.17 -44.47 6.01
CA GLN A 527 -10.89 -45.22 4.96
C GLN A 527 -11.45 -46.55 5.47
N LYS A 528 -10.69 -47.30 6.28
CA LYS A 528 -11.16 -48.54 6.94
C LYS A 528 -12.33 -48.26 7.91
N ASN A 529 -12.25 -47.20 8.70
CA ASN A 529 -13.30 -46.84 9.65
C ASN A 529 -14.58 -46.35 8.94
N GLU A 530 -14.44 -45.61 7.84
CA GLU A 530 -15.57 -45.21 7.00
C GLU A 530 -16.21 -46.40 6.27
N ALA A 531 -15.41 -47.34 5.76
CA ALA A 531 -15.90 -48.58 5.16
C ALA A 531 -16.69 -49.40 6.18
N LYS A 532 -16.16 -49.59 7.40
CA LYS A 532 -16.87 -50.25 8.51
C LYS A 532 -18.15 -49.51 8.91
N LYS A 533 -18.15 -48.17 8.95
CA LYS A 533 -19.37 -47.38 9.21
C LYS A 533 -20.41 -47.52 8.10
N LYS A 534 -19.99 -47.56 6.83
CA LYS A 534 -20.89 -47.79 5.67
C LYS A 534 -21.44 -49.21 5.65
N GLU A 535 -20.64 -50.22 5.99
CA GLU A 535 -21.08 -51.61 6.16
C GLU A 535 -22.06 -51.74 7.32
N LYS A 536 -21.77 -51.11 8.48
CA LYS A 536 -22.69 -51.11 9.62
C LYS A 536 -24.00 -50.39 9.33
N LYS A 537 -23.97 -49.25 8.61
CA LYS A 537 -25.18 -48.57 8.13
C LYS A 537 -25.95 -49.41 7.11
N LYS A 538 -25.27 -50.11 6.20
CA LYS A 538 -25.90 -51.04 5.26
C LYS A 538 -26.53 -52.22 5.99
N MET A 539 -25.87 -52.78 7.01
CA MET A 539 -26.42 -53.83 7.86
C MET A 539 -27.62 -53.34 8.69
N GLU A 540 -27.57 -52.13 9.26
CA GLU A 540 -28.70 -51.51 9.97
C GLU A 540 -29.86 -51.15 9.02
N GLU A 541 -29.58 -50.76 7.77
CA GLU A 541 -30.59 -50.53 6.73
C GLU A 541 -31.17 -51.85 6.19
N GLU A 542 -30.37 -52.92 6.10
CA GLU A 542 -30.80 -54.27 5.74
C GLU A 542 -31.57 -54.94 6.88
N GLU A 543 -31.21 -54.72 8.15
CA GLU A 543 -31.99 -55.14 9.32
C GLU A 543 -33.32 -54.37 9.38
N LYS A 544 -33.32 -53.06 9.13
CA LYS A 544 -34.56 -52.27 9.00
C LYS A 544 -35.41 -52.66 7.78
N LYS A 545 -34.81 -53.17 6.71
CA LYS A 545 -35.53 -53.75 5.56
C LYS A 545 -36.09 -55.13 5.89
N LYS A 546 -35.36 -55.98 6.62
CA LYS A 546 -35.84 -57.28 7.11
C LYS A 546 -36.95 -57.14 8.17
N GLU A 547 -36.89 -56.13 9.04
CA GLU A 547 -37.99 -55.77 9.95
C GLU A 547 -39.22 -55.21 9.21
N LYS A 548 -39.03 -54.58 8.04
CA LYS A 548 -40.14 -54.12 7.18
C LYS A 548 -40.74 -55.22 6.30
N GLU A 549 -39.99 -56.26 5.96
CA GLU A 549 -40.47 -57.39 5.16
C GLU A 549 -41.08 -58.53 6.01
N GLY A 550 -40.86 -58.54 7.33
CA GLY A 550 -41.43 -59.52 8.27
C GLY A 550 -42.75 -59.13 8.97
N GLY A 551 -43.38 -58.02 8.58
CA GLY A 551 -44.58 -57.49 9.22
C GLY A 551 -45.60 -56.94 8.23
N GLY A 552 -45.80 -57.65 7.11
CA GLY A 552 -46.88 -57.37 6.18
C GLY A 552 -48.18 -57.98 6.68
N GLU A 553 -48.99 -57.20 7.41
CA GLU A 553 -50.46 -57.14 7.21
C GLU A 553 -51.20 -56.06 8.03
N GLU A 554 -50.60 -55.35 8.99
CA GLU A 554 -51.35 -54.36 9.80
C GLU A 554 -51.11 -52.87 9.49
N LYS A 555 -50.35 -52.51 8.45
CA LYS A 555 -50.04 -51.09 8.13
C LYS A 555 -50.67 -50.51 6.87
N LYS A 556 -51.60 -51.21 6.23
CA LYS A 556 -52.39 -50.64 5.12
C LYS A 556 -53.58 -49.77 5.57
N GLU A 557 -54.05 -49.89 6.81
CA GLU A 557 -55.16 -49.05 7.31
C GLU A 557 -54.72 -47.71 7.94
N GLU A 558 -53.42 -47.51 8.23
CA GLU A 558 -52.93 -46.28 8.88
C GLU A 558 -52.40 -45.20 7.92
N GLU A 559 -52.09 -45.56 6.67
CA GLU A 559 -51.63 -44.60 5.66
C GLU A 559 -52.79 -43.95 4.88
N GLU A 560 -53.89 -44.66 4.61
CA GLU A 560 -55.11 -44.05 4.03
C GLU A 560 -55.76 -43.03 4.99
N LYS A 561 -55.77 -43.29 6.30
CA LYS A 561 -56.28 -42.34 7.31
C LYS A 561 -55.41 -41.08 7.49
N LYS A 562 -54.13 -41.10 7.10
CA LYS A 562 -53.22 -39.93 7.24
C LYS A 562 -53.23 -39.00 6.04
N GLU A 563 -53.64 -39.48 4.86
CA GLU A 563 -53.86 -38.63 3.69
C GLU A 563 -55.24 -37.98 3.70
N GLU A 564 -56.30 -38.65 4.16
CA GLU A 564 -57.61 -38.01 4.39
C GLU A 564 -57.55 -36.89 5.46
N LEU A 565 -56.78 -37.08 6.54
CA LEU A 565 -56.57 -36.05 7.58
C LEU A 565 -55.71 -34.86 7.14
N LYS A 566 -54.98 -34.97 6.01
CA LYS A 566 -54.17 -33.87 5.45
C LYS A 566 -54.94 -33.04 4.43
N GLU A 567 -55.97 -33.59 3.79
CA GLU A 567 -56.85 -32.83 2.89
C GLU A 567 -58.03 -32.16 3.62
N GLU A 568 -58.57 -32.72 4.71
CA GLU A 568 -59.59 -32.04 5.53
C GLU A 568 -59.06 -30.82 6.28
N LYS A 569 -57.80 -30.85 6.76
CA LYS A 569 -57.17 -29.71 7.45
C LYS A 569 -56.81 -28.52 6.54
N LYS A 570 -56.89 -28.68 5.22
CA LYS A 570 -56.65 -27.58 4.25
C LYS A 570 -57.93 -26.88 3.80
N ARG A 571 -59.12 -27.30 4.25
CA ARG A 571 -60.42 -26.69 3.85
C ARG A 571 -61.25 -26.05 4.96
N SER A 572 -60.84 -26.06 6.22
CA SER A 572 -61.51 -25.27 7.27
C SER A 572 -60.53 -24.43 8.08
N PHE A 573 -60.32 -23.16 7.69
CA PHE A 573 -60.12 -22.06 8.63
C PHE A 573 -60.28 -20.72 7.90
N GLY A 574 -61.53 -20.46 7.51
CA GLY A 574 -62.05 -19.13 7.21
C GLY A 574 -63.34 -18.94 8.02
N GLU A 575 -63.38 -17.85 8.80
CA GLU A 575 -64.55 -17.21 9.43
C GLU A 575 -65.02 -17.56 10.87
N ARG A 576 -65.04 -16.49 11.69
CA ARG A 576 -66.12 -16.03 12.63
C ARG A 576 -66.31 -16.73 14.00
N VAL A 577 -66.72 -16.10 15.13
CA VAL A 577 -66.79 -14.73 15.72
C VAL A 577 -67.57 -14.83 17.08
N CYS A 578 -67.19 -14.04 18.12
CA CYS A 578 -67.94 -13.55 19.32
C CYS A 578 -68.58 -14.54 20.35
N PHE A 579 -68.46 -14.36 21.68
CA PHE A 579 -69.18 -13.33 22.46
C PHE A 579 -68.67 -13.09 23.91
N ARG A 580 -68.73 -11.80 24.32
CA ARG A 580 -68.91 -11.18 25.67
C ARG A 580 -67.87 -11.41 26.80
N CYS A 581 -67.27 -10.32 27.29
CA CYS A 581 -67.86 -9.52 28.38
C CYS A 581 -67.21 -8.13 28.51
N SER A 582 -68.03 -7.14 28.84
CA SER A 582 -67.74 -5.72 28.98
C SER A 582 -67.25 -5.35 30.40
N HIS A 583 -66.54 -4.21 30.48
CA HIS A 583 -66.04 -3.50 31.67
C HIS A 583 -64.69 -3.96 32.22
N LEU A 584 -63.61 -3.24 31.91
CA LEU A 584 -62.94 -2.32 32.85
C LEU A 584 -61.73 -1.63 32.20
N ARG A 585 -61.85 -0.31 32.17
CA ARG A 585 -60.88 0.78 32.03
C ARG A 585 -59.37 0.48 32.22
N ARG A 586 -58.60 1.24 31.42
CA ARG A 586 -57.24 1.81 31.59
C ARG A 586 -56.04 1.09 30.96
N ASP A 587 -55.32 1.91 30.19
CA ASP A 587 -53.90 1.91 29.85
C ASP A 587 -53.34 0.75 29.00
N CYS A 588 -53.23 0.96 27.68
CA CYS A 588 -51.93 0.97 26.99
C CYS A 588 -52.09 1.43 25.52
N GLY A 589 -51.43 2.52 25.15
CA GLY A 589 -51.47 3.11 23.82
C GLY A 589 -50.60 2.38 22.80
N TYR A 590 -51.13 2.18 21.60
CA TYR A 590 -50.37 1.86 20.39
C TYR A 590 -49.60 3.10 19.93
N ALA A 591 -48.27 3.05 19.91
CA ALA A 591 -47.44 4.08 19.28
C ALA A 591 -47.00 3.65 17.88
N SER A 592 -47.44 4.38 16.86
CA SER A 592 -46.91 4.32 15.50
C SER A 592 -45.65 5.17 15.41
N SER A 593 -44.53 4.60 14.98
CA SER A 593 -43.28 5.35 14.79
C SER A 593 -43.11 5.69 13.30
N ARG A 594 -43.27 6.97 12.95
CA ARG A 594 -42.78 7.54 11.67
C ARG A 594 -41.31 7.92 11.85
N PHE A 595 -40.45 7.54 10.92
CA PHE A 595 -39.07 8.01 10.88
C PHE A 595 -38.93 9.08 9.79
N ILE A 596 -38.39 10.24 10.18
CA ILE A 596 -37.98 11.32 9.29
C ILE A 596 -36.45 11.23 9.22
N VAL A 597 -35.90 11.13 8.02
CA VAL A 597 -34.46 11.27 7.79
C VAL A 597 -34.25 12.66 7.19
N GLU A 598 -33.64 13.56 7.95
CA GLU A 598 -33.20 14.86 7.44
C GLU A 598 -31.84 14.70 6.79
N VAL A 599 -31.74 15.07 5.51
CA VAL A 599 -30.49 15.14 4.76
C VAL A 599 -30.33 16.58 4.28
N GLY A 600 -29.81 17.44 5.16
CA GLY A 600 -29.56 18.85 4.84
C GLY A 600 -30.82 19.72 4.67
N ALA A 601 -30.61 21.03 4.68
CA ALA A 601 -31.62 22.04 5.02
C ALA A 601 -32.82 22.20 4.06
N GLU A 602 -32.88 21.55 2.89
CA GLU A 602 -33.94 21.86 1.91
C GLU A 602 -34.81 20.71 1.38
N HIS A 603 -34.54 19.41 1.60
CA HIS A 603 -35.45 18.35 1.11
C HIS A 603 -35.73 17.22 2.13
N ARG A 604 -37.03 16.96 2.39
CA ARG A 604 -37.53 15.85 3.22
C ARG A 604 -38.11 14.73 2.34
N ILE A 605 -37.54 13.53 2.39
CA ILE A 605 -38.07 12.35 1.71
C ILE A 605 -38.75 11.44 2.74
N PHE A 606 -39.99 11.04 2.45
CA PHE A 606 -40.76 10.11 3.28
C PHE A 606 -40.70 8.69 2.70
N LEU A 607 -40.19 7.72 3.48
CA LEU A 607 -40.28 6.30 3.15
C LEU A 607 -41.06 5.57 4.24
N SER A 608 -42.07 4.79 3.82
CA SER A 608 -42.90 3.97 4.69
C SER A 608 -42.75 2.50 4.29
N PHE A 609 -42.32 1.65 5.23
CA PHE A 609 -42.31 0.21 5.05
C PHE A 609 -43.09 -0.49 6.16
N ARG A 610 -43.86 -1.53 5.78
CA ARG A 610 -44.59 -2.42 6.70
C ARG A 610 -43.93 -3.79 6.72
N PHE A 611 -43.70 -4.36 7.90
CA PHE A 611 -43.21 -5.73 8.03
C PHE A 611 -43.86 -6.50 9.19
N GLN A 612 -44.14 -7.78 8.94
CA GLN A 612 -44.70 -8.79 9.84
C GLN A 612 -43.56 -9.63 10.46
N ASN A 613 -43.64 -9.86 11.78
CA ASN A 613 -42.85 -10.80 12.61
C ASN A 613 -41.57 -10.31 13.32
N HIS A 614 -41.37 -10.89 14.51
CA HIS A 614 -40.47 -10.44 15.58
C HIS A 614 -38.99 -10.81 15.36
N ILE A 615 -38.71 -11.87 14.57
CA ILE A 615 -37.34 -12.34 14.26
C ILE A 615 -36.66 -11.39 13.25
N SER A 616 -37.42 -10.84 12.31
CA SER A 616 -36.95 -9.84 11.34
C SER A 616 -36.54 -8.52 12.02
N ARG A 617 -37.13 -8.19 13.19
CA ARG A 617 -36.74 -7.02 14.01
C ARG A 617 -35.42 -7.22 14.77
N VAL A 618 -35.09 -8.45 15.17
CA VAL A 618 -33.86 -8.76 15.90
C VAL A 618 -32.68 -8.89 14.94
N LEU A 619 -32.88 -9.53 13.78
CA LEU A 619 -31.86 -9.61 12.74
C LEU A 619 -31.50 -8.22 12.18
N LEU A 620 -32.50 -7.34 11.96
CA LEU A 620 -32.20 -5.95 11.60
C LEU A 620 -31.56 -5.17 12.74
N LYS A 621 -31.87 -5.42 14.02
CA LYS A 621 -31.15 -4.78 15.13
C LYS A 621 -29.68 -5.19 15.17
N VAL A 622 -29.33 -6.43 14.87
CA VAL A 622 -27.93 -6.88 14.84
C VAL A 622 -27.20 -6.39 13.59
N ILE A 623 -27.88 -6.29 12.45
CA ILE A 623 -27.33 -5.71 11.21
C ILE A 623 -27.22 -4.18 11.34
N PHE A 624 -28.17 -3.49 11.99
CA PHE A 624 -28.04 -2.08 12.33
C PHE A 624 -26.96 -1.87 13.36
N LEU A 625 -26.83 -2.66 14.45
CA LEU A 625 -25.74 -2.51 15.43
C LEU A 625 -24.34 -2.78 14.86
N LYS A 626 -24.19 -3.71 13.90
CA LYS A 626 -22.90 -3.92 13.21
C LYS A 626 -22.60 -2.85 12.16
N SER A 627 -23.63 -2.31 11.49
CA SER A 627 -23.48 -1.16 10.59
C SER A 627 -23.29 0.14 11.38
N SER A 628 -23.83 0.22 12.59
CA SER A 628 -23.63 1.30 13.56
C SER A 628 -22.20 1.34 14.02
N HIS A 629 -21.49 0.21 14.22
CA HIS A 629 -20.09 0.25 14.66
C HIS A 629 -19.10 0.69 13.56
N LEU A 630 -19.34 0.34 12.29
CA LEU A 630 -18.57 0.89 11.17
C LEU A 630 -18.92 2.36 10.91
N LEU A 631 -20.19 2.74 11.10
CA LEU A 631 -20.61 4.15 11.08
C LEU A 631 -20.18 4.90 12.34
N PHE A 632 -19.92 4.26 13.50
CA PHE A 632 -19.48 4.90 14.76
C PHE A 632 -17.99 5.22 14.74
N PHE A 633 -17.16 4.37 14.12
CA PHE A 633 -15.74 4.70 13.92
C PHE A 633 -15.52 5.69 12.78
N SER A 634 -16.39 5.66 11.76
CA SER A 634 -16.48 6.71 10.75
C SER A 634 -16.99 8.02 11.36
N SER A 635 -18.08 8.00 12.15
CA SER A 635 -18.70 9.19 12.77
C SER A 635 -17.99 9.72 14.01
N CYS A 636 -17.21 8.93 14.76
CA CYS A 636 -16.34 9.46 15.82
C CYS A 636 -15.09 10.14 15.25
N ARG A 637 -14.58 9.69 14.08
CA ARG A 637 -13.59 10.46 13.33
C ARG A 637 -14.22 11.68 12.66
N TYR A 638 -15.43 11.55 12.13
CA TYR A 638 -16.21 12.66 11.58
C TYR A 638 -16.56 13.71 12.65
N GLU A 639 -16.88 13.30 13.88
CA GLU A 639 -17.11 14.18 15.03
C GLU A 639 -15.80 14.76 15.57
N SER A 640 -14.65 14.08 15.47
CA SER A 640 -13.35 14.69 15.83
C SER A 640 -12.87 15.71 14.81
N ILE A 641 -13.25 15.55 13.54
CA ILE A 641 -13.03 16.52 12.46
C ILE A 641 -14.05 17.66 12.58
N GLN A 642 -15.31 17.38 12.95
CA GLN A 642 -16.30 18.41 13.24
C GLN A 642 -16.06 19.15 14.57
N LYS A 643 -15.45 18.53 15.60
CA LYS A 643 -15.10 19.19 16.88
C LYS A 643 -13.91 20.15 16.77
N ARG A 644 -13.12 20.10 15.69
CA ARG A 644 -12.21 21.21 15.34
C ARG A 644 -12.85 22.24 14.43
N GLY A 645 -13.90 21.87 13.68
CA GLY A 645 -14.73 22.80 12.91
C GLY A 645 -15.55 23.78 13.77
N THR A 646 -15.69 23.56 15.08
CA THR A 646 -16.47 24.44 15.97
C THR A 646 -15.74 25.70 16.44
N GLU A 647 -14.42 25.80 16.28
CA GLU A 647 -13.61 27.00 16.59
C GLU A 647 -12.85 27.54 15.36
N ARG A 648 -13.31 27.19 14.15
CA ARG A 648 -12.71 27.71 12.92
C ARG A 648 -13.12 29.17 12.73
N GLU A 649 -12.14 30.08 12.67
CA GLU A 649 -12.38 31.46 12.25
C GLU A 649 -12.78 31.46 10.78
N TYR A 650 -14.08 31.61 10.51
CA TYR A 650 -14.57 31.76 9.14
C TYR A 650 -14.08 33.08 8.58
N VAL A 651 -13.26 32.98 7.54
CA VAL A 651 -12.67 34.15 6.91
C VAL A 651 -13.60 34.65 5.81
N SER A 652 -14.06 35.89 5.93
CA SER A 652 -14.90 36.54 4.93
C SER A 652 -14.21 37.81 4.44
N TYR A 653 -13.85 37.82 3.16
CA TYR A 653 -13.30 38.98 2.47
C TYR A 653 -14.21 39.34 1.29
N LYS A 654 -14.15 40.61 0.89
CA LYS A 654 -14.83 41.14 -0.30
C LYS A 654 -13.79 41.60 -1.33
N PRO A 655 -14.11 41.49 -2.64
CA PRO A 655 -13.30 42.13 -3.66
C PRO A 655 -13.07 43.62 -3.32
N GLY A 656 -11.81 44.05 -3.32
CA GLY A 656 -11.36 45.38 -2.93
C GLY A 656 -10.72 45.47 -1.54
N ASP A 657 -10.95 44.50 -0.64
CA ASP A 657 -10.36 44.50 0.70
C ASP A 657 -8.83 44.38 0.63
N ILE A 658 -8.10 45.12 1.47
CA ILE A 658 -6.63 45.09 1.54
C ILE A 658 -6.19 44.49 2.87
N ILE A 659 -5.44 43.38 2.82
CA ILE A 659 -4.90 42.67 3.98
C ILE A 659 -3.39 42.54 3.82
N HIS A 660 -2.61 43.14 4.73
CA HIS A 660 -1.14 43.04 4.74
C HIS A 660 -0.47 43.31 3.37
N GLY A 661 -0.97 44.31 2.63
CA GLY A 661 -0.46 44.69 1.31
C GLY A 661 -1.05 43.90 0.14
N PHE A 662 -1.90 42.89 0.38
CA PHE A 662 -2.61 42.11 -0.62
C PHE A 662 -4.03 42.62 -0.80
N ARG A 663 -4.38 43.06 -2.01
CA ARG A 663 -5.75 43.44 -2.38
C ARG A 663 -6.51 42.22 -2.87
N CYS A 664 -7.66 41.92 -2.29
CA CYS A 664 -8.58 40.90 -2.76
C CYS A 664 -9.17 41.31 -4.11
N VAL A 665 -9.02 40.46 -5.12
CA VAL A 665 -9.50 40.71 -6.49
C VAL A 665 -10.76 39.91 -6.78
N ASN A 666 -10.80 38.65 -6.31
CA ASN A 666 -11.90 37.75 -6.59
C ASN A 666 -12.16 36.83 -5.39
N VAL A 667 -13.44 36.52 -5.15
CA VAL A 667 -13.91 35.60 -4.12
C VAL A 667 -14.93 34.68 -4.76
N ARG A 668 -14.68 33.37 -4.73
CA ARG A 668 -15.52 32.37 -5.39
C ARG A 668 -15.81 31.21 -4.44
N PRO A 669 -17.05 31.04 -3.96
CA PRO A 669 -17.43 29.86 -3.21
C PRO A 669 -17.46 28.63 -4.13
N VAL A 670 -16.96 27.49 -3.64
CA VAL A 670 -16.99 26.20 -4.36
C VAL A 670 -17.66 25.16 -3.43
N PRO A 671 -19.00 25.16 -3.34
CA PRO A 671 -19.74 24.32 -2.40
C PRO A 671 -19.45 22.82 -2.54
N GLU A 672 -19.12 22.36 -3.74
CA GLU A 672 -18.87 20.96 -4.07
C GLU A 672 -17.63 20.41 -3.37
N LEU A 673 -16.62 21.25 -3.21
CA LEU A 673 -15.37 20.93 -2.54
C LEU A 673 -15.36 21.43 -1.08
N ASN A 674 -16.49 21.97 -0.61
CA ASN A 674 -16.65 22.58 0.70
C ASN A 674 -15.54 23.60 1.01
N LEU A 675 -15.23 24.47 0.03
CA LEU A 675 -14.17 25.47 0.13
C LEU A 675 -14.57 26.82 -0.47
N THR A 676 -13.85 27.87 -0.10
CA THR A 676 -13.94 29.20 -0.74
C THR A 676 -12.59 29.58 -1.33
N ALA A 677 -12.56 29.89 -2.62
CA ALA A 677 -11.35 30.35 -3.30
C ALA A 677 -11.25 31.87 -3.22
N PHE A 678 -10.12 32.37 -2.75
CA PHE A 678 -9.80 33.79 -2.69
C PHE A 678 -8.58 34.09 -3.55
N GLN A 679 -8.67 35.13 -4.37
CA GLN A 679 -7.56 35.62 -5.18
C GLN A 679 -7.17 37.01 -4.72
N PHE A 680 -5.87 37.23 -4.54
CA PHE A 680 -5.30 38.48 -4.11
C PHE A 680 -4.12 38.88 -4.99
N VAL A 681 -3.84 40.18 -5.04
CA VAL A 681 -2.67 40.74 -5.70
C VAL A 681 -1.96 41.68 -4.73
N HIS A 682 -0.65 41.49 -4.56
CA HIS A 682 0.16 42.34 -3.71
C HIS A 682 0.39 43.72 -4.36
N GLU A 683 -0.01 44.81 -3.70
CA GLU A 683 -0.06 46.15 -4.31
C GLU A 683 1.31 46.71 -4.71
N ARG A 684 2.37 46.35 -3.97
CA ARG A 684 3.72 46.87 -4.22
C ARG A 684 4.46 46.08 -5.30
N THR A 685 4.45 44.75 -5.19
CA THR A 685 5.29 43.88 -6.05
C THR A 685 4.52 43.26 -7.21
N GLY A 686 3.19 43.22 -7.14
CA GLY A 686 2.34 42.57 -8.14
C GLY A 686 2.28 41.05 -8.03
N ALA A 687 2.71 40.46 -6.90
CA ALA A 687 2.62 39.01 -6.70
C ALA A 687 1.16 38.55 -6.60
N ASP A 688 0.81 37.51 -7.37
CA ASP A 688 -0.48 36.85 -7.31
C ASP A 688 -0.50 35.87 -6.13
N TYR A 689 -1.60 35.86 -5.38
CA TYR A 689 -1.80 34.94 -4.25
C TYR A 689 -3.19 34.32 -4.33
N VAL A 690 -3.26 32.98 -4.38
CA VAL A 690 -4.51 32.22 -4.35
C VAL A 690 -4.57 31.40 -3.07
N HIS A 691 -5.67 31.53 -2.33
CA HIS A 691 -5.95 30.75 -1.14
C HIS A 691 -7.25 29.98 -1.29
N LEU A 692 -7.19 28.66 -1.10
CA LEU A 692 -8.35 27.79 -1.06
C LEU A 692 -8.66 27.45 0.40
N ASP A 693 -9.66 28.15 0.96
CA ASP A 693 -10.06 28.05 2.36
C ASP A 693 -10.98 26.84 2.57
N CYS A 694 -10.55 25.85 3.34
CA CYS A 694 -11.35 24.69 3.72
C CYS A 694 -10.97 24.14 5.11
N ALA A 695 -11.78 23.25 5.67
CA ALA A 695 -11.51 22.64 6.98
C ALA A 695 -10.49 21.47 6.93
N ASP A 696 -9.74 21.31 5.83
CA ASP A 696 -8.73 20.26 5.71
C ASP A 696 -7.46 20.68 6.46
N THR A 697 -7.01 19.83 7.37
CA THR A 697 -5.78 20.06 8.14
C THR A 697 -4.50 19.83 7.33
N ASP A 698 -4.61 19.24 6.14
CA ASP A 698 -3.48 18.95 5.25
C ASP A 698 -3.03 20.18 4.46
N ASN A 699 -2.46 21.13 5.21
CA ASN A 699 -2.18 22.46 4.75
C ASN A 699 -1.08 22.45 3.69
N THR A 700 -1.32 23.07 2.54
CA THR A 700 -0.38 23.11 1.40
C THR A 700 0.04 24.54 1.10
N PHE A 701 1.31 24.73 0.74
CA PHE A 701 1.86 25.95 0.18
C PHE A 701 2.64 25.65 -1.10
N SER A 702 2.64 26.57 -2.06
CA SER A 702 3.54 26.52 -3.21
C SER A 702 3.91 27.92 -3.67
N VAL A 703 5.13 28.07 -4.20
CA VAL A 703 5.52 29.20 -5.04
C VAL A 703 5.79 28.69 -6.45
N THR A 704 5.15 29.30 -7.43
CA THR A 704 5.27 28.95 -8.85
C THR A 704 5.73 30.16 -9.65
N PHE A 705 6.71 29.96 -10.54
CA PHE A 705 7.23 30.99 -11.45
C PHE A 705 6.99 30.59 -12.90
N ARG A 706 6.69 31.55 -13.77
CA ARG A 706 6.71 31.30 -15.22
C ARG A 706 8.16 31.24 -15.68
N THR A 707 8.58 30.11 -16.24
CA THR A 707 9.95 29.80 -16.65
C THR A 707 9.94 29.13 -18.03
N PRO A 708 9.39 29.80 -19.07
CA PRO A 708 9.29 29.21 -20.39
C PRO A 708 10.67 28.91 -20.97
N CYS A 709 10.81 27.72 -21.54
CA CYS A 709 12.07 27.28 -22.11
C CYS A 709 12.36 27.99 -23.44
N GLU A 710 13.60 28.47 -23.62
CA GLU A 710 14.05 29.13 -24.85
C GLU A 710 15.03 28.27 -25.66
N ASN A 711 15.54 27.18 -25.07
CA ASN A 711 16.49 26.26 -25.68
C ASN A 711 16.53 24.93 -24.89
N ASP A 712 17.26 23.94 -25.41
CA ASP A 712 17.41 22.61 -24.81
C ASP A 712 18.55 22.51 -23.77
N THR A 713 19.02 23.63 -23.21
CA THR A 713 20.14 23.60 -22.25
C THR A 713 19.76 23.13 -20.85
N GLY A 714 18.46 23.02 -20.54
CA GLY A 714 17.97 22.57 -19.24
C GLY A 714 18.08 23.60 -18.13
N VAL A 715 18.21 24.89 -18.46
CA VAL A 715 18.43 25.99 -17.50
C VAL A 715 17.39 26.03 -16.37
N SER A 716 16.11 25.78 -16.66
CA SER A 716 15.04 25.77 -15.67
C SER A 716 15.21 24.65 -14.64
N HIS A 717 15.56 23.44 -15.10
CA HIS A 717 15.73 22.26 -14.25
C HIS A 717 17.04 22.31 -13.43
N ILE A 718 18.13 22.81 -14.02
CA ILE A 718 19.38 23.04 -13.29
C ILE A 718 19.18 24.15 -12.24
N LEU A 719 18.39 25.18 -12.55
CA LEU A 719 18.07 26.22 -11.58
C LEU A 719 17.22 25.67 -10.42
N GLU A 720 16.27 24.78 -10.71
CA GLU A 720 15.47 24.10 -9.70
C GLU A 720 16.36 23.42 -8.64
N HIS A 721 17.34 22.63 -9.07
CA HIS A 721 18.26 21.95 -8.15
C HIS A 721 19.17 22.94 -7.40
N THR A 722 19.74 23.90 -8.11
CA THR A 722 20.72 24.83 -7.54
C THR A 722 20.11 25.85 -6.58
N THR A 723 18.83 26.21 -6.73
CA THR A 723 18.13 27.12 -5.80
C THR A 723 18.02 26.52 -4.39
N LEU A 724 17.96 25.19 -4.28
CA LEU A 724 17.85 24.49 -3.00
C LEU A 724 19.21 24.21 -2.33
N CYS A 725 20.34 24.54 -2.99
CA CYS A 725 21.70 24.36 -2.48
C CYS A 725 22.15 25.39 -1.43
N GLY A 726 21.27 26.34 -1.10
CA GLY A 726 21.47 27.32 -0.03
C GLY A 726 21.02 28.72 -0.46
N SER A 727 20.62 29.51 0.53
CA SER A 727 20.08 30.86 0.36
C SER A 727 20.79 31.89 1.24
N GLU A 728 20.46 33.18 1.07
CA GLU A 728 21.04 34.24 1.90
C GLU A 728 20.79 34.03 3.40
N LYS A 729 19.58 33.61 3.78
CA LYS A 729 19.21 33.33 5.19
C LYS A 729 19.67 31.96 5.64
N TYR A 730 19.70 30.98 4.74
CA TYR A 730 20.03 29.58 5.01
C TYR A 730 21.20 29.12 4.11
N PRO A 731 22.45 29.50 4.42
CA PRO A 731 23.60 29.40 3.50
C PRO A 731 24.16 27.98 3.33
N VAL A 732 23.56 26.99 3.97
CA VAL A 732 23.95 25.58 3.90
C VAL A 732 22.82 24.79 3.26
N HIS A 733 23.13 23.71 2.55
CA HIS A 733 22.14 22.80 1.95
C HIS A 733 21.38 21.98 3.02
N ASP A 734 22.03 21.74 4.17
CA ASP A 734 21.54 20.97 5.31
C ASP A 734 20.16 21.32 5.89
N PRO A 735 19.71 22.58 6.00
CA PRO A 735 18.43 22.95 6.64
C PRO A 735 17.21 22.41 5.88
N PHE A 736 17.22 22.49 4.55
CA PHE A 736 16.17 21.92 3.69
C PHE A 736 16.08 20.41 3.90
N MET A 737 17.25 19.80 3.84
CA MET A 737 17.49 18.38 4.04
C MET A 737 17.10 17.88 5.45
N LYS A 738 17.38 18.65 6.51
CA LYS A 738 17.02 18.36 7.90
C LYS A 738 15.54 18.60 8.19
N MET A 739 14.88 19.51 7.48
CA MET A 739 13.43 19.72 7.64
C MET A 739 12.63 18.58 7.02
N ARG A 740 13.09 18.00 5.90
CA ARG A 740 12.53 16.73 5.36
C ARG A 740 12.58 15.59 6.37
N LYS A 741 13.54 15.63 7.29
CA LYS A 741 13.70 14.62 8.33
C LYS A 741 12.64 14.77 9.44
N ARG A 742 12.18 15.98 9.78
CA ARG A 742 11.45 16.20 11.05
C ARG A 742 10.01 15.67 11.15
N SER A 743 9.34 15.33 10.05
CA SER A 743 7.92 14.90 10.10
C SER A 743 7.59 13.85 9.06
N LEU A 744 6.98 12.74 9.49
CA LEU A 744 6.40 11.70 8.61
C LEU A 744 5.17 12.18 7.83
N GLN A 745 4.68 13.40 8.10
CA GLN A 745 3.45 13.98 7.54
C GLN A 745 3.71 15.25 6.71
N THR A 746 4.94 15.41 6.20
CA THR A 746 5.33 16.57 5.38
C THR A 746 5.74 16.12 3.99
N PHE A 747 5.07 16.61 2.95
CA PHE A 747 5.51 16.47 1.56
C PHE A 747 6.30 17.71 1.14
N MET A 748 7.36 17.50 0.39
CA MET A 748 8.26 18.56 -0.04
C MET A 748 8.86 18.16 -1.40
N ASN A 749 8.71 19.01 -2.42
CA ASN A 749 9.28 18.74 -3.73
C ASN A 749 9.61 20.05 -4.48
N ALA A 750 10.25 19.92 -5.63
CA ALA A 750 10.30 20.92 -6.68
C ALA A 750 9.93 20.24 -8.00
N MET A 751 9.31 21.00 -8.91
CA MET A 751 8.75 20.46 -10.14
C MET A 751 8.93 21.47 -11.27
N THR A 752 9.74 21.12 -12.27
CA THR A 752 9.89 21.88 -13.51
C THR A 752 8.98 21.32 -14.60
N PHE A 753 8.18 22.22 -15.18
CA PHE A 753 7.39 22.00 -16.39
C PHE A 753 7.94 22.86 -17.53
N ASP A 754 7.40 22.71 -18.74
CA ASP A 754 7.91 23.39 -19.94
C ASP A 754 7.78 24.92 -19.92
N ASP A 755 6.86 25.43 -19.12
CA ASP A 755 6.52 26.85 -19.02
C ASP A 755 6.53 27.43 -17.61
N HIS A 756 6.65 26.60 -16.58
CA HIS A 756 6.69 27.04 -15.19
C HIS A 756 7.45 26.06 -14.29
N THR A 757 8.03 26.58 -13.19
CA THR A 757 8.64 25.79 -12.13
C THR A 757 7.89 26.05 -10.84
N SER A 758 7.50 24.99 -10.14
CA SER A 758 6.73 25.04 -8.89
C SER A 758 7.49 24.40 -7.73
N TYR A 759 7.37 24.99 -6.56
CA TYR A 759 8.01 24.54 -5.33
C TYR A 759 6.96 24.25 -4.25
N PRO A 760 6.29 23.07 -4.33
CA PRO A 760 5.24 22.72 -3.40
C PRO A 760 5.74 22.11 -2.09
N VAL A 761 5.01 22.39 -1.02
CA VAL A 761 5.18 21.79 0.30
C VAL A 761 3.81 21.62 0.97
N SER A 762 3.62 20.56 1.73
CA SER A 762 2.44 20.38 2.58
C SER A 762 2.83 19.85 3.95
N SER A 763 2.03 20.17 4.95
CA SER A 763 2.17 19.62 6.29
C SER A 763 0.87 19.76 7.07
N THR A 764 0.54 18.71 7.83
CA THR A 764 -0.55 18.75 8.81
C THR A 764 -0.23 19.59 10.06
N ILE A 765 1.02 20.04 10.21
CA ILE A 765 1.51 20.82 11.34
C ILE A 765 1.71 22.28 10.88
N PRO A 766 0.85 23.23 11.30
CA PRO A 766 0.90 24.62 10.81
C PRO A 766 2.25 25.32 11.01
N ARG A 767 2.95 25.00 12.10
CA ARG A 767 4.28 25.57 12.37
C ARG A 767 5.35 25.02 11.45
N ASP A 768 5.28 23.75 11.08
CA ASP A 768 6.22 23.15 10.13
C ASP A 768 5.99 23.73 8.74
N LEU A 769 4.73 23.87 8.33
CA LEU A 769 4.40 24.56 7.09
C LEU A 769 4.94 26.00 7.08
N ALA A 770 4.74 26.78 8.16
CA ALA A 770 5.27 28.14 8.24
C ALA A 770 6.80 28.21 8.14
N ASN A 771 7.52 27.28 8.79
CA ASN A 771 8.98 27.21 8.69
C ASN A 771 9.43 26.83 7.27
N LEU A 772 8.74 25.88 6.64
CA LEU A 772 9.05 25.45 5.28
C LEU A 772 8.75 26.54 4.26
N MET A 773 7.65 27.27 4.43
CA MET A 773 7.32 28.47 3.65
C MET A 773 8.47 29.48 3.69
N ASP A 774 9.03 29.75 4.87
CA ASP A 774 10.17 30.67 5.02
C ASP A 774 11.40 30.21 4.26
N VAL A 775 11.73 28.92 4.36
CA VAL A 775 12.90 28.34 3.69
C VAL A 775 12.72 28.31 2.19
N TYR A 776 11.56 27.86 1.70
CA TYR A 776 11.24 27.81 0.28
C TYR A 776 11.23 29.21 -0.35
N CYS A 777 10.63 30.18 0.32
CA CYS A 777 10.63 31.56 -0.14
C CYS A 777 12.05 32.12 -0.19
N ASP A 778 12.86 31.93 0.85
CA ASP A 778 14.23 32.48 0.83
C ASP A 778 15.12 31.75 -0.20
N ALA A 779 15.01 30.43 -0.32
CA ALA A 779 15.76 29.63 -1.31
C ALA A 779 15.41 29.96 -2.76
N THR A 780 14.13 30.19 -3.07
CA THR A 780 13.73 30.52 -4.44
C THR A 780 14.04 31.96 -4.82
N PHE A 781 13.74 32.93 -3.95
CA PHE A 781 13.93 34.35 -4.27
C PHE A 781 15.36 34.85 -4.02
N PHE A 782 16.10 34.26 -3.08
CA PHE A 782 17.44 34.69 -2.68
C PHE A 782 18.45 33.52 -2.58
N PRO A 783 18.59 32.69 -3.63
CA PRO A 783 19.57 31.61 -3.66
C PRO A 783 21.01 32.12 -3.74
N LEU A 784 21.96 31.35 -3.23
CA LEU A 784 23.39 31.67 -3.34
C LEU A 784 23.97 31.36 -4.73
N LEU A 785 23.39 30.38 -5.44
CA LEU A 785 23.77 29.93 -6.79
C LEU A 785 25.29 29.86 -6.98
N ARG A 786 26.03 29.11 -6.15
CA ARG A 786 27.50 29.08 -6.26
C ARG A 786 27.92 28.34 -7.52
N LEU A 787 29.07 28.71 -8.08
CA LEU A 787 29.64 28.00 -9.24
C LEU A 787 29.82 26.50 -8.98
N ALA A 788 30.24 26.13 -7.77
CA ALA A 788 30.40 24.73 -7.37
C ALA A 788 29.05 23.96 -7.38
N ASP A 789 27.97 24.60 -6.93
CA ASP A 789 26.63 24.00 -6.92
C ASP A 789 26.14 23.80 -8.37
N PHE A 790 26.39 24.77 -9.26
CA PHE A 790 26.12 24.63 -10.69
C PHE A 790 26.91 23.48 -11.34
N GLN A 791 28.20 23.34 -11.02
CA GLN A 791 29.05 22.26 -11.55
C GLN A 791 28.66 20.87 -11.03
N GLN A 792 28.12 20.80 -9.82
CA GLN A 792 27.67 19.56 -9.21
C GLN A 792 26.28 19.15 -9.72
N GLU A 793 25.31 20.06 -9.63
CA GLU A 793 23.91 19.79 -9.98
C GLU A 793 23.68 19.82 -11.49
N GLY A 794 24.28 20.78 -12.20
CA GLY A 794 24.13 20.94 -13.65
C GLY A 794 25.05 20.00 -14.43
N TRP A 795 26.26 20.48 -14.72
CA TRP A 795 27.27 19.71 -15.44
C TRP A 795 28.70 20.22 -15.19
N ARG A 796 29.66 19.32 -15.31
CA ARG A 796 31.11 19.58 -15.32
C ARG A 796 31.83 18.55 -16.18
N PHE A 797 33.05 18.87 -16.58
CA PHE A 797 33.93 17.94 -17.30
C PHE A 797 34.95 17.34 -16.34
N GLU A 798 34.99 16.01 -16.23
CA GLU A 798 35.85 15.26 -15.30
C GLU A 798 36.30 13.94 -15.95
N GLU A 799 37.60 13.64 -15.95
CA GLU A 799 38.16 12.36 -16.44
C GLU A 799 37.77 11.98 -17.89
N ASN A 800 37.72 12.96 -18.81
CA ASN A 800 37.25 12.81 -20.20
C ASN A 800 35.74 12.54 -20.37
N GLU A 801 34.94 12.69 -19.32
CA GLU A 801 33.49 12.54 -19.36
C GLU A 801 32.77 13.78 -18.81
N ILE A 802 31.50 13.94 -19.20
CA ILE A 802 30.63 14.97 -18.64
C ILE A 802 29.87 14.33 -17.47
N LYS A 803 29.91 14.96 -16.30
CA LYS A 803 29.23 14.53 -15.07
C LYS A 803 28.35 15.66 -14.53
N GLY A 804 27.27 15.33 -13.84
CA GLY A 804 26.35 16.28 -13.20
C GLY A 804 25.04 15.60 -12.86
N VAL A 805 24.34 16.04 -11.81
CA VAL A 805 23.09 15.40 -11.36
C VAL A 805 22.03 15.46 -12.47
N VAL A 806 21.66 16.66 -12.90
CA VAL A 806 20.67 16.89 -13.96
C VAL A 806 21.13 16.31 -15.30
N PHE A 807 22.41 16.44 -15.64
CA PHE A 807 22.94 15.82 -16.87
C PHE A 807 22.72 14.30 -16.89
N ASN A 808 23.02 13.61 -15.79
CA ASN A 808 22.85 12.16 -15.67
C ASN A 808 21.36 11.77 -15.61
N GLU A 809 20.54 12.55 -14.92
CA GLU A 809 19.08 12.36 -14.90
C GLU A 809 18.50 12.46 -16.31
N MET A 810 18.87 13.48 -17.09
CA MET A 810 18.38 13.66 -18.46
C MET A 810 18.94 12.64 -19.43
N LYS A 811 20.17 12.16 -19.22
CA LYS A 811 20.74 11.04 -19.98
C LYS A 811 19.91 9.77 -19.79
N ASN A 812 19.53 9.47 -18.55
CA ASN A 812 18.64 8.34 -18.24
C ASN A 812 17.22 8.59 -18.78
N TYR A 813 16.68 9.80 -18.61
CA TYR A 813 15.35 10.19 -19.09
C TYR A 813 15.19 9.99 -20.61
N GLN A 814 16.23 10.28 -21.39
CA GLN A 814 16.21 10.10 -22.85
C GLN A 814 16.48 8.66 -23.33
N SER A 815 16.83 7.73 -22.44
CA SER A 815 17.00 6.33 -22.79
C SER A 815 15.66 5.58 -22.97
N ASP A 816 14.54 6.18 -22.53
CA ASP A 816 13.19 5.64 -22.66
C ASP A 816 12.54 6.02 -24.00
N GLN A 817 12.15 5.02 -24.80
CA GLN A 817 11.44 5.19 -26.08
C GLN A 817 10.13 6.00 -25.94
N THR A 818 9.39 5.83 -24.85
CA THR A 818 8.16 6.59 -24.58
C THR A 818 8.46 8.08 -24.46
N ARG A 819 9.56 8.43 -23.78
CA ARG A 819 9.99 9.82 -23.61
C ARG A 819 10.57 10.39 -24.90
N ALA A 820 11.29 9.58 -25.67
CA ALA A 820 11.72 9.96 -27.01
C ALA A 820 10.53 10.30 -27.92
N LEU A 821 9.45 9.52 -27.85
CA LEU A 821 8.19 9.77 -28.56
C LEU A 821 7.50 11.05 -28.09
N PHE A 822 7.50 11.35 -26.79
CA PHE A 822 7.00 12.61 -26.24
C PHE A 822 7.78 13.82 -26.75
N ASN A 823 9.11 13.75 -26.72
CA ASN A 823 9.95 14.83 -27.21
C ASN A 823 9.81 15.02 -28.73
N ALA A 824 9.73 13.93 -29.49
CA ALA A 824 9.45 13.95 -30.92
C ALA A 824 8.10 14.59 -31.23
N ALA A 825 7.06 14.23 -30.47
CA ALA A 825 5.73 14.82 -30.59
C ALA A 825 5.72 16.32 -30.29
N SER A 826 6.32 16.74 -29.17
CA SER A 826 6.43 18.16 -28.80
C SER A 826 7.24 18.96 -29.82
N SER A 827 8.38 18.43 -30.29
CA SER A 827 9.21 19.11 -31.29
C SER A 827 8.52 19.28 -32.64
N ALA A 828 7.75 18.28 -33.09
CA ALA A 828 7.00 18.35 -34.35
C ALA A 828 5.75 19.23 -34.25
N PHE A 829 5.00 19.15 -33.14
CA PHE A 829 3.73 19.84 -32.96
C PHE A 829 3.89 21.31 -32.55
N LEU A 830 4.87 21.60 -31.68
CA LEU A 830 4.98 22.88 -30.97
C LEU A 830 6.10 23.77 -31.52
N LYS A 831 6.57 23.48 -32.73
CA LYS A 831 7.64 24.21 -33.42
C LYS A 831 7.34 25.71 -33.48
N GLY A 832 8.33 26.52 -33.11
CA GLY A 832 8.20 27.98 -33.01
C GLY A 832 7.57 28.48 -31.71
N THR A 833 7.30 27.60 -30.74
CA THR A 833 6.87 27.97 -29.38
C THR A 833 7.90 27.54 -28.34
N ASN A 834 7.74 27.99 -27.10
CA ASN A 834 8.58 27.58 -25.97
C ASN A 834 8.51 26.07 -25.67
N TYR A 835 7.39 25.42 -26.03
CA TYR A 835 7.19 23.99 -25.79
C TYR A 835 7.87 23.07 -26.81
N GLN A 836 8.58 23.63 -27.81
CA GLN A 836 9.40 22.82 -28.70
C GLN A 836 10.67 22.29 -28.01
N PHE A 837 11.06 22.92 -26.89
CA PHE A 837 12.27 22.60 -26.14
C PHE A 837 11.94 21.70 -24.94
N VAL A 838 12.92 20.90 -24.53
CA VAL A 838 12.81 20.05 -23.34
C VAL A 838 13.25 20.84 -22.11
N SER A 839 12.36 21.03 -21.15
CA SER A 839 12.64 21.78 -19.91
C SER A 839 13.78 21.25 -19.06
N GLY A 840 13.91 19.92 -18.99
CA GLY A 840 15.07 19.27 -18.37
C GLY A 840 16.37 19.40 -19.17
N GLY A 841 16.27 19.73 -20.45
CA GLY A 841 17.37 19.81 -21.39
C GLY A 841 17.64 18.51 -22.14
N VAL A 842 18.34 18.62 -23.27
CA VAL A 842 18.84 17.46 -24.03
C VAL A 842 20.31 17.25 -23.65
N PRO A 843 20.78 16.03 -23.34
CA PRO A 843 22.17 15.79 -22.94
C PRO A 843 23.23 16.37 -23.90
N ALA A 844 22.93 16.44 -25.21
CA ALA A 844 23.83 17.07 -26.19
C ALA A 844 23.93 18.61 -26.07
N SER A 845 22.92 19.25 -25.46
CA SER A 845 22.77 20.71 -25.32
C SER A 845 23.02 21.21 -23.90
N ILE A 846 22.82 20.38 -22.86
CA ILE A 846 23.10 20.74 -21.45
C ILE A 846 24.52 21.32 -21.26
N PRO A 847 25.59 20.74 -21.84
CA PRO A 847 26.95 21.29 -21.71
C PRO A 847 27.17 22.66 -22.36
N ARG A 848 26.18 23.21 -23.07
CA ARG A 848 26.23 24.57 -23.63
C ARG A 848 25.76 25.63 -22.64
N LEU A 849 25.14 25.25 -21.53
CA LEU A 849 24.70 26.19 -20.50
C LEU A 849 25.91 26.78 -19.78
N ARG A 850 26.04 28.11 -19.79
CA ARG A 850 27.06 28.81 -18.99
C ARG A 850 26.50 29.21 -17.64
N TYR A 851 27.37 29.34 -16.65
CA TYR A 851 27.00 29.76 -15.31
C TYR A 851 26.35 31.16 -15.30
N GLU A 852 26.83 32.08 -16.15
CA GLU A 852 26.24 33.42 -16.29
C GLU A 852 24.80 33.37 -16.82
N ASP A 853 24.49 32.42 -17.71
CA ASP A 853 23.16 32.24 -18.28
C ASP A 853 22.18 31.75 -17.20
N LEU A 854 22.62 30.88 -16.28
CA LEU A 854 21.84 30.45 -15.12
C LEU A 854 21.49 31.63 -14.20
N LEU A 855 22.48 32.49 -13.90
CA LEU A 855 22.29 33.67 -13.05
C LEU A 855 21.33 34.67 -13.68
N GLU A 856 21.45 34.90 -14.98
CA GLU A 856 20.56 35.80 -15.71
C GLU A 856 19.13 35.25 -15.81
N PHE A 857 19.00 33.93 -15.98
CA PHE A 857 17.71 33.25 -15.99
C PHE A 857 16.98 33.41 -14.65
N HIS A 858 17.68 33.22 -13.52
CA HIS A 858 17.13 33.47 -12.18
C HIS A 858 16.67 34.93 -12.02
N ARG A 859 17.54 35.90 -12.33
CA ARG A 859 17.21 37.34 -12.22
C ARG A 859 15.99 37.74 -13.04
N THR A 860 15.80 37.11 -14.19
CA THR A 860 14.69 37.39 -15.10
C THR A 860 13.38 36.77 -14.60
N HIS A 861 13.40 35.51 -14.16
CA HIS A 861 12.17 34.74 -13.92
C HIS A 861 11.74 34.67 -12.44
N TYR A 862 12.67 34.72 -11.49
CA TYR A 862 12.40 34.53 -10.05
C TYR A 862 12.13 35.86 -9.34
N HIS A 863 11.12 36.58 -9.83
CA HIS A 863 10.69 37.87 -9.31
C HIS A 863 9.24 37.81 -8.82
N PRO A 864 8.85 38.51 -7.73
CA PRO A 864 7.48 38.42 -7.22
C PRO A 864 6.39 38.84 -8.22
N SER A 865 6.70 39.74 -9.16
CA SER A 865 5.77 40.12 -10.24
C SER A 865 5.53 39.00 -11.28
N ASN A 866 6.27 37.89 -11.19
CA ASN A 866 6.17 36.70 -12.04
C ASN A 866 5.97 35.44 -11.17
N CYS A 867 5.35 35.57 -9.99
CA CYS A 867 5.07 34.42 -9.14
C CYS A 867 3.58 34.30 -8.79
N LEU A 868 3.14 33.05 -8.69
CA LEU A 868 1.92 32.65 -8.01
C LEU A 868 2.28 32.03 -6.66
N LEU A 869 1.77 32.63 -5.60
CA LEU A 869 1.79 32.07 -4.28
C LEU A 869 0.46 31.34 -4.04
N TYR A 870 0.51 30.08 -3.65
CA TYR A 870 -0.66 29.24 -3.46
C TYR A 870 -0.72 28.72 -2.03
N THR A 871 -1.92 28.70 -1.44
CA THR A 871 -2.19 28.01 -0.17
C THR A 871 -3.52 27.27 -0.18
N TYR A 872 -3.58 26.17 0.55
CA TYR A 872 -4.79 25.34 0.73
C TYR A 872 -4.85 24.82 2.17
N GLY A 873 -6.07 24.70 2.72
CA GLY A 873 -6.33 24.05 4.01
C GLY A 873 -6.89 24.98 5.07
N ASP A 874 -6.89 24.51 6.31
CA ASP A 874 -7.37 25.21 7.50
C ASP A 874 -6.31 26.20 8.01
N ILE A 875 -6.05 27.23 7.20
CA ILE A 875 -5.03 28.25 7.44
C ILE A 875 -5.64 29.64 7.30
N HIS A 876 -5.54 30.48 8.34
CA HIS A 876 -6.01 31.86 8.23
C HIS A 876 -5.12 32.68 7.26
N PRO A 877 -5.64 33.22 6.15
CA PRO A 877 -4.85 33.90 5.11
C PRO A 877 -4.02 35.09 5.63
N SER A 878 -4.58 35.84 6.59
CA SER A 878 -3.91 37.04 7.12
C SER A 878 -2.55 36.74 7.77
N HIS A 879 -2.39 35.59 8.42
CA HIS A 879 -1.15 35.23 9.11
C HIS A 879 -0.02 35.00 8.10
N HIS A 880 -0.31 34.28 7.03
CA HIS A 880 0.68 33.94 6.00
C HIS A 880 0.94 35.11 5.07
N MET A 881 -0.08 35.92 4.74
CA MET A 881 0.13 37.19 4.02
C MET A 881 1.01 38.16 4.80
N ARG A 882 0.83 38.28 6.12
CA ARG A 882 1.70 39.10 6.97
C ARG A 882 3.15 38.61 6.91
N PHE A 883 3.34 37.30 6.99
CA PHE A 883 4.65 36.69 6.88
C PHE A 883 5.29 36.97 5.51
N LEU A 884 4.55 36.73 4.42
CA LEU A 884 5.00 36.96 3.05
C LEU A 884 5.32 38.43 2.79
N ASP A 885 4.49 39.38 3.24
CA ASP A 885 4.79 40.80 3.09
C ASP A 885 6.05 41.18 3.89
N SER A 886 6.05 40.92 5.20
CA SER A 886 7.10 41.42 6.10
C SER A 886 8.47 40.79 5.90
N GLN A 887 8.55 39.49 5.57
CA GLN A 887 9.82 38.76 5.50
C GLN A 887 10.36 38.61 4.08
N LEU A 888 9.49 38.63 3.06
CA LEU A 888 9.85 38.35 1.68
C LEU A 888 9.63 39.57 0.78
N LEU A 889 8.39 40.02 0.62
CA LEU A 889 8.03 41.01 -0.41
C LEU A 889 8.51 42.43 -0.08
N GLN A 890 8.78 42.75 1.19
CA GLN A 890 9.39 44.02 1.62
C GLN A 890 10.82 44.22 1.13
N ARG A 891 11.53 43.15 0.78
CA ARG A 891 12.90 43.21 0.24
C ARG A 891 12.94 43.69 -1.22
N PHE A 892 11.81 43.71 -1.92
CA PHE A 892 11.71 44.14 -3.32
C PHE A 892 11.21 45.59 -3.44
N LYS A 893 11.84 46.37 -4.34
CA LYS A 893 11.42 47.75 -4.64
C LYS A 893 10.27 47.76 -5.65
N LYS A 894 9.35 48.71 -5.50
CA LYS A 894 8.15 48.88 -6.36
C LYS A 894 8.46 49.00 -7.87
N GLU A 895 9.62 49.56 -8.22
CA GLU A 895 10.04 49.85 -9.59
C GLU A 895 10.77 48.68 -10.27
N GLN A 896 11.19 47.67 -9.50
CA GLN A 896 11.75 46.43 -10.03
C GLN A 896 10.57 45.55 -10.41
N LYS A 897 10.08 45.62 -11.64
CA LYS A 897 9.20 44.58 -12.19
C LYS A 897 10.03 43.73 -13.13
N SER A 898 9.82 42.41 -13.08
CA SER A 898 10.36 41.55 -14.13
C SER A 898 9.77 41.97 -15.48
N LYS A 899 10.54 41.73 -16.55
CA LYS A 899 10.04 41.89 -17.92
C LYS A 899 8.77 41.03 -18.05
N SER A 900 7.79 41.50 -18.83
CA SER A 900 6.60 40.70 -19.07
C SER A 900 6.98 39.37 -19.73
N ILE A 901 6.90 38.28 -18.98
CA ILE A 901 7.23 36.94 -19.46
C ILE A 901 6.03 36.42 -20.26
N HIS A 902 6.20 36.35 -21.58
CA HIS A 902 5.19 35.89 -22.49
C HIS A 902 5.36 34.40 -22.75
N VAL A 903 4.40 33.59 -22.33
CA VAL A 903 4.33 32.17 -22.71
C VAL A 903 3.72 32.09 -24.11
N SER A 904 4.56 31.73 -25.09
CA SER A 904 4.14 31.68 -26.50
C SER A 904 3.06 30.64 -26.76
N THR A 905 2.13 30.99 -27.64
CA THR A 905 1.11 30.10 -28.20
C THR A 905 1.48 29.75 -29.63
N VAL A 906 1.08 28.57 -30.10
CA VAL A 906 1.23 28.21 -31.51
C VAL A 906 0.50 29.27 -32.36
N GLN A 907 1.18 29.83 -33.36
CA GLN A 907 0.57 30.79 -34.28
C GLN A 907 -0.53 30.09 -35.08
N SER A 908 -1.66 30.76 -35.34
CA SER A 908 -2.80 30.17 -36.08
C SER A 908 -2.39 29.57 -37.43
N ALA A 909 -1.40 30.15 -38.11
CA ALA A 909 -0.86 29.64 -39.37
C ALA A 909 -0.17 28.27 -39.27
N VAL A 910 0.39 27.90 -38.11
CA VAL A 910 1.03 26.59 -37.86
C VAL A 910 -0.02 25.52 -37.52
N LEU A 911 -1.15 25.93 -36.92
CA LEU A 911 -2.30 25.08 -36.63
C LEU A 911 -3.09 24.68 -37.88
N ASP A 912 -2.95 25.40 -39.00
CA ASP A 912 -3.77 25.15 -40.19
C ASP A 912 -3.15 24.14 -41.19
N ALA A 913 -1.84 23.85 -41.08
CA ALA A 913 -1.11 23.00 -42.02
C ALA A 913 -0.89 21.57 -41.49
N SER A 914 -1.40 20.57 -42.21
CA SER A 914 -1.13 19.16 -41.88
C SER A 914 0.32 18.81 -42.21
N GLU A 915 0.98 18.09 -41.31
CA GLU A 915 2.40 17.77 -41.44
C GLU A 915 2.69 16.37 -40.89
N ARG A 916 3.60 15.67 -41.57
CA ARG A 916 4.04 14.32 -41.24
C ARG A 916 5.52 14.36 -40.89
N SER A 917 5.87 13.92 -39.69
CA SER A 917 7.24 13.88 -39.19
C SER A 917 7.64 12.46 -38.81
N GLU A 918 8.81 12.03 -39.27
CA GLU A 918 9.42 10.75 -38.90
C GLU A 918 10.64 10.98 -38.00
N PHE A 919 10.68 10.30 -36.86
CA PHE A 919 11.80 10.33 -35.92
C PHE A 919 12.35 8.92 -35.67
N THR A 920 13.53 8.89 -35.07
CA THR A 920 14.19 7.66 -34.61
C THR A 920 14.26 7.64 -33.09
N ALA A 921 14.16 6.45 -32.50
CA ALA A 921 14.30 6.22 -31.06
C ALA A 921 15.26 5.03 -30.80
N PRO A 922 15.90 4.93 -29.62
CA PRO A 922 16.74 3.77 -29.30
C PRO A 922 15.93 2.48 -29.42
N PRO A 923 16.52 1.33 -29.77
CA PRO A 923 15.79 0.07 -29.90
C PRO A 923 15.23 -0.36 -28.54
N ASN A 924 14.13 -1.10 -28.56
CA ASN A 924 13.46 -1.55 -27.34
C ASN A 924 14.36 -2.54 -26.58
N ALA A 925 14.23 -2.60 -25.25
CA ALA A 925 15.05 -3.52 -24.44
C ALA A 925 14.75 -5.00 -24.75
N ASP A 926 13.56 -5.28 -25.30
CA ASP A 926 13.21 -6.56 -25.92
C ASP A 926 13.59 -6.56 -27.42
N PRO A 927 14.58 -7.36 -27.85
CA PRO A 927 14.98 -7.48 -29.25
C PRO A 927 13.87 -7.93 -30.21
N ASN A 928 12.79 -8.53 -29.68
CA ASN A 928 11.64 -9.02 -30.46
C ASN A 928 10.55 -7.96 -30.67
N ALA A 929 10.58 -6.86 -29.93
CA ALA A 929 9.61 -5.76 -30.05
C ALA A 929 10.07 -4.75 -31.12
N GLN A 930 10.10 -5.18 -32.39
CA GLN A 930 10.50 -4.36 -33.54
C GLN A 930 9.34 -3.55 -34.15
N GLY A 931 8.37 -3.14 -33.33
CA GLY A 931 7.23 -2.35 -33.79
C GLY A 931 7.56 -0.87 -33.98
N TRP A 932 6.78 -0.17 -34.80
CA TRP A 932 6.86 1.29 -34.94
C TRP A 932 5.76 1.97 -34.11
N HIS A 933 5.93 3.25 -33.77
CA HIS A 933 4.94 4.02 -33.03
C HIS A 933 4.26 5.03 -33.94
N TYR A 934 2.94 5.18 -33.79
CA TYR A 934 2.14 6.16 -34.52
C TYR A 934 1.42 7.08 -33.54
N LEU A 935 1.41 8.37 -33.82
CA LEU A 935 0.64 9.36 -33.08
C LEU A 935 0.05 10.39 -34.04
N ARG A 936 -1.28 10.47 -34.04
CA ARG A 936 -2.04 11.54 -34.67
C ARG A 936 -2.39 12.57 -33.62
N ILE A 937 -1.92 13.79 -33.82
CA ILE A 937 -2.13 14.93 -32.94
C ILE A 937 -3.12 15.86 -33.62
N VAL A 938 -4.24 16.12 -32.94
CA VAL A 938 -5.22 17.09 -33.40
C VAL A 938 -5.17 18.33 -32.49
N PRO A 939 -4.69 19.47 -32.99
CA PRO A 939 -4.71 20.70 -32.22
C PRO A 939 -6.15 21.09 -31.88
N THR A 940 -6.38 21.45 -30.61
CA THR A 940 -7.71 21.90 -30.15
C THR A 940 -7.77 23.41 -29.92
N ASN A 941 -6.61 24.05 -29.73
CA ASN A 941 -6.45 25.49 -29.49
C ASN A 941 -7.38 26.03 -28.39
N LEU A 942 -7.68 25.20 -27.38
CA LEU A 942 -8.49 25.62 -26.25
C LEU A 942 -7.60 26.34 -25.25
N THR A 943 -8.01 27.53 -24.84
CA THR A 943 -7.48 28.16 -23.63
C THR A 943 -8.07 27.45 -22.41
N THR A 944 -7.40 27.54 -21.27
CA THR A 944 -7.81 26.98 -19.97
C THR A 944 -9.19 27.45 -19.46
N GLU A 945 -9.89 28.32 -20.18
CA GLU A 945 -11.23 28.85 -19.88
C GLU A 945 -12.34 28.21 -20.73
N SER A 946 -12.05 27.19 -21.53
CA SER A 946 -13.07 26.55 -22.37
C SER A 946 -13.89 25.51 -21.62
N GLU A 947 -15.22 25.63 -21.68
CA GLU A 947 -16.18 24.59 -21.25
C GLU A 947 -15.96 23.24 -21.96
N ASP A 948 -15.31 23.23 -23.11
CA ASP A 948 -15.04 22.01 -23.87
C ASP A 948 -13.89 21.18 -23.28
N THR A 949 -13.08 21.75 -22.37
CA THR A 949 -11.96 21.06 -21.70
C THR A 949 -12.45 19.80 -20.97
N LEU A 950 -13.47 19.93 -20.11
CA LEU A 950 -14.05 18.81 -19.38
C LEU A 950 -14.74 17.81 -20.32
N LYS A 951 -15.41 18.31 -21.37
CA LYS A 951 -16.08 17.48 -22.39
C LYS A 951 -15.07 16.61 -23.13
N LEU A 952 -13.91 17.15 -23.50
CA LEU A 952 -12.83 16.42 -24.17
C LEU A 952 -12.11 15.45 -23.24
N GLN A 953 -11.96 15.77 -21.95
CA GLN A 953 -11.46 14.82 -20.95
C GLN A 953 -12.40 13.61 -20.81
N LEU A 954 -13.71 13.85 -20.68
CA LEU A 954 -14.70 12.78 -20.61
C LEU A 954 -14.75 11.96 -21.92
N LEU A 955 -14.63 12.63 -23.07
CA LEU A 955 -14.53 11.97 -24.37
C LEU A 955 -13.31 11.04 -24.44
N SER A 956 -12.17 11.48 -23.92
CA SER A 956 -10.94 10.67 -23.86
C SER A 956 -11.15 9.40 -23.03
N MET A 957 -11.80 9.52 -21.88
CA MET A 957 -12.14 8.37 -21.03
C MET A 957 -13.08 7.40 -21.76
N LEU A 958 -14.09 7.93 -22.46
CA LEU A 958 -15.03 7.12 -23.23
C LEU A 958 -14.37 6.39 -24.40
N LEU A 959 -13.43 7.03 -25.10
CA LEU A 959 -12.75 6.51 -26.28
C LEU A 959 -11.63 5.49 -25.96
N PHE A 960 -10.87 5.70 -24.87
CA PHE A 960 -9.65 4.91 -24.58
C PHE A 960 -9.72 4.06 -23.30
N ARG A 961 -10.53 4.43 -22.29
CA ARG A 961 -10.40 3.82 -20.95
C ARG A 961 -11.11 2.48 -20.83
N GLY A 962 -10.35 1.42 -20.54
CA GLY A 962 -10.88 0.07 -20.26
C GLY A 962 -11.23 -0.73 -21.52
N GLN A 963 -11.39 -2.04 -21.36
CA GLN A 963 -11.46 -2.99 -22.48
C GLN A 963 -12.70 -2.81 -23.38
N SER A 964 -13.77 -2.20 -22.86
CA SER A 964 -14.98 -1.92 -23.65
C SER A 964 -14.90 -0.64 -24.48
N SER A 965 -13.77 0.08 -24.48
CA SER A 965 -13.63 1.32 -25.24
C SER A 965 -13.53 1.05 -26.76
N PRO A 966 -14.04 1.96 -27.61
CA PRO A 966 -13.99 1.79 -29.06
C PRO A 966 -12.58 1.58 -29.61
N PHE A 967 -11.60 2.38 -29.16
CA PHE A 967 -10.21 2.23 -29.62
C PHE A 967 -9.50 1.02 -29.03
N TYR A 968 -9.91 0.52 -27.86
CA TYR A 968 -9.30 -0.70 -27.31
C TYR A 968 -9.67 -1.89 -28.20
N LYS A 969 -10.96 -1.99 -28.55
CA LYS A 969 -11.47 -3.00 -29.49
C LYS A 969 -10.83 -2.87 -30.87
N SER A 970 -10.74 -1.64 -31.40
CA SER A 970 -10.25 -1.45 -32.77
C SER A 970 -8.74 -1.54 -32.91
N MET A 971 -7.94 -1.13 -31.92
CA MET A 971 -6.47 -1.12 -32.00
C MET A 971 -5.82 -2.34 -31.32
N ILE A 972 -6.18 -2.61 -30.06
CA ILE A 972 -5.47 -3.57 -29.21
C ILE A 972 -6.03 -4.99 -29.39
N GLU A 973 -7.36 -5.15 -29.29
CA GLU A 973 -8.01 -6.46 -29.45
C GLU A 973 -7.85 -7.01 -30.89
N SER A 974 -7.83 -6.11 -31.88
CA SER A 974 -7.56 -6.45 -33.28
C SER A 974 -6.08 -6.76 -33.58
N LYS A 975 -5.19 -6.61 -32.57
CA LYS A 975 -3.74 -6.80 -32.66
C LYS A 975 -3.03 -5.86 -33.66
N LYS A 976 -3.65 -4.72 -33.99
CA LYS A 976 -3.04 -3.69 -34.85
C LYS A 976 -2.09 -2.75 -34.09
N ALA A 977 -2.15 -2.75 -32.77
CA ALA A 977 -1.14 -2.19 -31.86
C ALA A 977 -1.11 -3.06 -30.60
N GLN A 978 0.05 -3.16 -29.92
CA GLN A 978 0.10 -3.92 -28.64
C GLN A 978 -0.36 -3.07 -27.46
N LEU A 979 -0.03 -1.78 -27.50
CA LEU A 979 -0.31 -0.85 -26.43
C LEU A 979 -0.82 0.47 -27.00
N PHE A 980 -1.57 1.18 -26.15
CA PHE A 980 -1.86 2.56 -26.40
C PHE A 980 -0.60 3.42 -26.21
N ASN A 981 -0.50 4.47 -27.02
CA ASN A 981 0.54 5.47 -26.87
C ASN A 981 0.33 6.21 -25.54
N PRO A 982 1.39 6.49 -24.76
CA PRO A 982 1.31 7.28 -23.52
C PRO A 982 0.73 8.68 -23.72
N ILE A 983 0.74 9.19 -24.96
CA ILE A 983 0.23 10.51 -25.36
C ILE A 983 -1.14 10.37 -26.02
N GLN A 984 -2.08 9.72 -25.34
CA GLN A 984 -3.45 9.51 -25.85
C GLN A 984 -4.51 10.31 -25.11
N GLY A 985 -5.55 10.68 -25.86
CA GLY A 985 -6.64 11.51 -25.37
C GLY A 985 -6.29 12.98 -25.34
N TYR A 986 -7.08 13.73 -24.59
CA TYR A 986 -6.98 15.17 -24.49
C TYR A 986 -5.89 15.57 -23.48
N MET A 987 -4.90 16.30 -23.98
CA MET A 987 -3.77 16.82 -23.21
C MET A 987 -3.95 18.31 -22.99
N ALA A 988 -4.07 18.71 -21.72
CA ALA A 988 -4.34 20.09 -21.30
C ALA A 988 -3.26 20.64 -20.36
N PHE A 989 -2.07 20.03 -20.34
CA PHE A 989 -0.98 20.40 -19.43
C PHE A 989 -0.21 21.66 -19.88
N SER A 990 -0.46 22.15 -21.09
CA SER A 990 0.19 23.32 -21.67
C SER A 990 -0.84 24.18 -22.39
N LYS A 991 -0.44 25.41 -22.73
CA LYS A 991 -1.29 26.38 -23.44
C LYS A 991 -1.74 25.88 -24.82
N ASN A 992 -1.04 24.90 -25.36
CA ASN A 992 -1.27 24.34 -26.68
C ASN A 992 -1.91 22.95 -26.52
N SER A 993 -3.17 22.93 -26.09
CA SER A 993 -3.89 21.68 -25.87
C SER A 993 -4.14 20.94 -27.18
N PHE A 994 -4.03 19.62 -27.14
CA PHE A 994 -4.24 18.76 -28.29
C PHE A 994 -4.92 17.46 -27.90
N PHE A 995 -5.47 16.78 -28.89
CA PHE A 995 -6.05 15.45 -28.73
C PHE A 995 -5.18 14.44 -29.47
N GLY A 996 -4.57 13.51 -28.73
CA GLY A 996 -3.72 12.45 -29.26
C GLY A 996 -4.51 11.17 -29.55
N ILE A 997 -4.32 10.59 -30.73
CA ILE A 997 -4.84 9.27 -31.11
C ILE A 997 -3.68 8.48 -31.72
N GLY A 998 -3.27 7.37 -31.13
CA GLY A 998 -2.06 6.68 -31.58
C GLY A 998 -1.96 5.24 -31.09
N GLY A 999 -0.89 4.55 -31.42
CA GLY A 999 -0.59 3.20 -30.94
C GLY A 999 0.91 3.01 -30.80
N SER A 1000 1.31 2.20 -29.83
CA SER A 1000 2.70 1.79 -29.62
C SER A 1000 2.90 0.35 -30.05
N GLU A 1001 4.11 0.05 -30.53
CA GLU A 1001 4.52 -1.29 -30.97
C GLU A 1001 3.59 -1.85 -32.07
N ILE A 1002 3.30 -1.00 -33.06
CA ILE A 1002 2.55 -1.38 -34.25
C ILE A 1002 3.39 -2.38 -35.05
N PRO A 1003 2.86 -3.57 -35.37
CA PRO A 1003 3.58 -4.56 -36.18
C PRO A 1003 4.07 -3.98 -37.51
N LEU A 1004 5.24 -4.41 -37.98
CA LEU A 1004 5.86 -3.89 -39.21
C LEU A 1004 5.05 -4.20 -40.48
N ASP A 1005 4.18 -5.22 -40.43
CA ASP A 1005 3.27 -5.60 -41.50
C ASP A 1005 2.01 -4.72 -41.59
N VAL A 1006 1.70 -3.94 -40.53
CA VAL A 1006 0.60 -2.98 -40.55
C VAL A 1006 1.10 -1.67 -41.15
N THR A 1007 0.47 -1.21 -42.23
CA THR A 1007 0.83 0.05 -42.88
C THR A 1007 0.20 1.26 -42.20
N GLU A 1008 0.82 2.44 -42.36
CA GLU A 1008 0.28 3.73 -41.88
C GLU A 1008 -1.15 3.97 -42.35
N LYS A 1009 -1.43 3.73 -43.64
CA LYS A 1009 -2.74 3.94 -44.24
C LYS A 1009 -3.80 3.05 -43.61
N GLU A 1010 -3.50 1.77 -43.38
CA GLU A 1010 -4.42 0.84 -42.73
C GLU A 1010 -4.71 1.23 -41.28
N PHE A 1011 -3.74 1.82 -40.58
CA PHE A 1011 -3.90 2.32 -39.22
C PHE A 1011 -4.75 3.60 -39.17
N GLU A 1012 -4.57 4.52 -40.13
CA GLU A 1012 -5.38 5.73 -40.27
C GLU A 1012 -6.83 5.44 -40.62
N GLU A 1013 -7.08 4.55 -41.59
CA GLU A 1013 -8.42 4.12 -41.97
C GLU A 1013 -9.17 3.48 -40.80
N MET A 1014 -8.45 2.71 -39.97
CA MET A 1014 -9.01 2.13 -38.74
C MET A 1014 -9.42 3.21 -37.73
N ILE A 1015 -8.58 4.24 -37.51
CA ILE A 1015 -8.92 5.36 -36.62
C ILE A 1015 -10.18 6.06 -37.12
N GLN A 1016 -10.22 6.37 -38.41
CA GLN A 1016 -11.35 7.07 -39.02
C GLN A 1016 -12.64 6.25 -38.91
N LYS A 1017 -12.59 4.96 -39.28
CA LYS A 1017 -13.73 4.06 -39.18
C LYS A 1017 -14.27 3.96 -37.74
N THR A 1018 -13.37 3.88 -36.75
CA THR A 1018 -13.77 3.82 -35.34
C THR A 1018 -14.53 5.08 -34.91
N LEU A 1019 -14.07 6.27 -35.33
CA LEU A 1019 -14.76 7.52 -35.02
C LEU A 1019 -16.12 7.62 -35.73
N GLU A 1020 -16.21 7.16 -36.97
CA GLU A 1020 -17.46 7.11 -37.75
C GLU A 1020 -18.48 6.15 -37.13
N ASP A 1021 -18.05 4.97 -36.69
CA ASP A 1021 -18.89 4.01 -35.97
C ASP A 1021 -19.43 4.60 -34.66
N VAL A 1022 -18.60 5.30 -33.87
CA VAL A 1022 -19.04 5.99 -32.64
C VAL A 1022 -20.02 7.12 -32.94
N LEU A 1023 -19.87 7.85 -34.05
CA LEU A 1023 -20.82 8.89 -34.45
C LEU A 1023 -22.19 8.31 -34.86
N ARG A 1024 -22.19 7.16 -35.54
CA ARG A 1024 -23.40 6.44 -35.91
C ARG A 1024 -24.10 5.90 -34.65
N ASP A 1025 -23.40 5.08 -33.87
CA ASP A 1025 -24.00 4.23 -32.84
C ASP A 1025 -24.06 4.93 -31.46
N GLY A 1026 -23.16 5.89 -31.20
CA GLY A 1026 -22.98 6.50 -29.88
C GLY A 1026 -22.27 5.57 -28.88
N PHE A 1027 -22.10 6.06 -27.65
CA PHE A 1027 -21.57 5.24 -26.55
C PHE A 1027 -22.71 4.52 -25.81
N GLU A 1028 -22.44 3.32 -25.29
CA GLU A 1028 -23.39 2.60 -24.45
C GLU A 1028 -23.75 3.40 -23.19
N GLU A 1029 -25.05 3.55 -22.88
CA GLU A 1029 -25.52 4.32 -21.72
C GLU A 1029 -24.94 3.83 -20.39
N ARG A 1030 -24.77 2.51 -20.23
CA ARG A 1030 -24.15 1.93 -19.02
C ARG A 1030 -22.73 2.42 -18.82
N ARG A 1031 -21.97 2.60 -19.91
CA ARG A 1031 -20.58 3.10 -19.87
C ARG A 1031 -20.55 4.58 -19.52
N ILE A 1032 -21.44 5.38 -20.10
CA ILE A 1032 -21.61 6.80 -19.76
C ILE A 1032 -21.93 6.93 -18.27
N ASN A 1033 -22.97 6.25 -17.79
CA ASN A 1033 -23.41 6.31 -16.39
C ASN A 1033 -22.34 5.79 -15.43
N GLY A 1034 -21.62 4.72 -15.81
CA GLY A 1034 -20.51 4.19 -15.03
C GLY A 1034 -19.38 5.20 -14.85
N LEU A 1035 -18.95 5.86 -15.93
CA LEU A 1035 -17.88 6.87 -15.87
C LEU A 1035 -18.31 8.14 -15.12
N LEU A 1036 -19.55 8.59 -15.30
CA LEU A 1036 -20.07 9.75 -14.55
C LEU A 1036 -20.16 9.45 -13.06
N ASN A 1037 -20.65 8.26 -12.68
CA ASN A 1037 -20.67 7.83 -11.29
C ASN A 1037 -19.25 7.71 -10.73
N GLU A 1038 -18.28 7.22 -11.51
CA GLU A 1038 -16.88 7.15 -11.10
C GLU A 1038 -16.27 8.54 -10.89
N LEU A 1039 -16.55 9.49 -11.79
CA LEU A 1039 -16.11 10.88 -11.64
C LEU A 1039 -16.72 11.52 -10.39
N GLU A 1040 -18.03 11.37 -10.17
CA GLU A 1040 -18.72 11.87 -8.98
C GLU A 1040 -18.22 11.21 -7.69
N LEU A 1041 -18.01 9.89 -7.69
CA LEU A 1041 -17.46 9.15 -6.55
C LEU A 1041 -16.01 9.53 -6.29
N SER A 1042 -15.19 9.69 -7.32
CA SER A 1042 -13.80 10.12 -7.19
C SER A 1042 -13.73 11.52 -6.60
N MET A 1043 -14.61 12.44 -7.01
CA MET A 1043 -14.69 13.78 -6.42
C MET A 1043 -15.10 13.72 -4.94
N ARG A 1044 -16.08 12.88 -4.58
CA ARG A 1044 -16.50 12.69 -3.18
C ARG A 1044 -15.45 11.97 -2.33
N GLN A 1045 -14.72 11.00 -2.89
CA GLN A 1045 -13.62 10.30 -2.23
C GLN A 1045 -12.34 11.14 -2.14
N LYS A 1046 -12.09 12.08 -3.05
CA LYS A 1046 -10.97 13.01 -2.92
C LYS A 1046 -11.13 13.94 -1.70
N VAL A 1047 -12.38 14.23 -1.30
CA VAL A 1047 -12.71 14.87 0.00
C VAL A 1047 -12.49 13.93 1.19
N THR A 1048 -12.38 12.61 0.97
CA THR A 1048 -12.14 11.58 1.99
C THR A 1048 -10.95 10.69 1.61
N ARG A 1049 -9.74 11.29 1.58
CA ARG A 1049 -8.41 10.63 1.55
C ARG A 1049 -8.35 9.24 0.88
N ALA A 1050 -8.49 9.18 -0.45
CA ALA A 1050 -8.13 8.00 -1.24
C ALA A 1050 -7.45 8.37 -2.57
N LYS A 1051 -6.37 7.63 -2.89
CA LYS A 1051 -5.43 7.81 -4.00
C LYS A 1051 -6.12 7.80 -5.37
N CYS A 1052 -5.84 8.81 -6.19
CA CYS A 1052 -6.29 8.88 -7.58
C CYS A 1052 -5.29 8.18 -8.52
N SER A 1053 -5.81 7.39 -9.46
CA SER A 1053 -5.06 6.69 -10.52
C SER A 1053 -4.88 7.51 -11.81
N LEU A 1054 -5.31 8.78 -11.82
CA LEU A 1054 -5.34 9.62 -13.03
C LEU A 1054 -4.20 10.65 -13.12
N CYS A 1055 -3.33 10.71 -12.11
CA CYS A 1055 -2.08 11.45 -12.15
C CYS A 1055 -0.97 10.47 -11.77
N LEU A 1056 0.03 10.29 -12.63
CA LEU A 1056 1.20 9.44 -12.39
C LEU A 1056 2.04 9.89 -11.17
N LEU A 1057 1.67 11.02 -10.56
CA LEU A 1057 2.20 11.51 -9.28
C LEU A 1057 1.06 11.43 -8.25
N CYS A 1058 1.11 10.43 -7.38
CA CYS A 1058 0.20 10.30 -6.24
C CYS A 1058 0.48 11.43 -5.24
N VAL A 1059 -0.41 12.42 -5.12
CA VAL A 1059 -0.25 13.52 -4.15
C VAL A 1059 -1.55 13.80 -3.38
N GLU A 1060 -1.41 14.38 -2.20
CA GLU A 1060 -2.47 14.89 -1.33
C GLU A 1060 -3.39 15.88 -2.06
N PHE A 1061 -4.62 16.06 -1.56
CA PHE A 1061 -5.69 16.75 -2.31
C PHE A 1061 -5.37 18.22 -2.61
N GLY A 1062 -4.77 18.96 -1.66
CA GLY A 1062 -4.32 20.34 -1.88
C GLY A 1062 -3.27 20.47 -2.99
N LEU A 1063 -2.35 19.50 -3.08
CA LEU A 1063 -1.31 19.48 -4.12
C LEU A 1063 -1.88 19.20 -5.52
N SER A 1064 -2.94 18.38 -5.60
CA SER A 1064 -3.65 18.17 -6.86
C SER A 1064 -4.38 19.42 -7.36
N LEU A 1065 -4.94 20.23 -6.44
CA LEU A 1065 -5.61 21.48 -6.81
C LEU A 1065 -4.58 22.55 -7.22
N MET A 1066 -3.44 22.61 -6.52
CA MET A 1066 -2.34 23.52 -6.84
C MET A 1066 -1.94 23.45 -8.31
N GLN A 1067 -1.81 22.26 -8.89
CA GLN A 1067 -1.38 22.10 -10.29
C GLN A 1067 -2.37 22.74 -11.27
N GLY A 1068 -3.68 22.50 -11.09
CA GLY A 1068 -4.69 23.10 -11.95
C GLY A 1068 -4.72 24.63 -11.88
N VAL A 1069 -4.59 25.17 -10.66
CA VAL A 1069 -4.52 26.62 -10.39
C VAL A 1069 -3.27 27.24 -11.02
N ALA A 1070 -2.11 26.60 -10.85
CA ALA A 1070 -0.83 27.05 -11.38
C ALA A 1070 -0.80 27.05 -12.93
N THR A 1071 -1.35 26.01 -13.56
CA THR A 1071 -1.46 25.94 -15.03
C THR A 1071 -2.37 27.05 -15.57
N ALA A 1072 -3.56 27.22 -15.00
CA ALA A 1072 -4.47 28.29 -15.42
C ALA A 1072 -3.83 29.69 -15.27
N TRP A 1073 -3.19 29.95 -14.12
CA TRP A 1073 -2.49 31.21 -13.88
C TRP A 1073 -1.33 31.44 -14.86
N THR A 1074 -0.53 30.42 -15.17
CA THR A 1074 0.61 30.51 -16.12
C THR A 1074 0.14 30.96 -17.50
N HIS A 1075 -1.08 30.59 -17.90
CA HIS A 1075 -1.68 30.98 -19.17
C HIS A 1075 -2.48 32.28 -19.15
N ASN A 1076 -2.49 33.00 -18.01
CA ASN A 1076 -3.31 34.20 -17.78
C ASN A 1076 -4.82 33.93 -17.82
N ALA A 1077 -5.25 32.70 -17.51
CA ALA A 1077 -6.65 32.39 -17.28
C ALA A 1077 -7.03 32.58 -15.82
N ASP A 1078 -8.33 32.65 -15.54
CA ASP A 1078 -8.84 32.64 -14.16
C ASP A 1078 -8.39 31.35 -13.43
N PRO A 1079 -7.52 31.47 -12.40
CA PRO A 1079 -6.96 30.32 -11.70
C PRO A 1079 -8.00 29.53 -10.90
N THR A 1080 -9.22 30.07 -10.72
CA THR A 1080 -10.32 29.42 -10.01
C THR A 1080 -11.33 28.75 -10.93
N PHE A 1081 -11.21 28.89 -12.26
CA PHE A 1081 -12.13 28.28 -13.23
C PHE A 1081 -12.09 26.75 -13.19
N CYS A 1082 -10.91 26.15 -12.98
CA CYS A 1082 -10.74 24.69 -12.90
C CYS A 1082 -11.47 24.03 -11.71
N LEU A 1083 -12.06 24.82 -10.80
CA LEU A 1083 -12.80 24.33 -9.64
C LEU A 1083 -14.30 24.13 -9.93
N LEU A 1084 -14.84 24.62 -11.06
CA LEU A 1084 -16.27 24.67 -11.38
C LEU A 1084 -16.77 23.46 -12.20
N LEU A 1085 -16.64 22.25 -11.63
CA LEU A 1085 -16.91 21.00 -12.35
C LEU A 1085 -18.40 20.60 -12.43
N LYS A 1086 -19.22 20.97 -11.44
CA LYS A 1086 -20.61 20.47 -11.33
C LYS A 1086 -21.57 21.14 -12.30
N ASP A 1087 -21.46 22.45 -12.51
CA ASP A 1087 -22.32 23.17 -13.45
C ASP A 1087 -22.11 22.64 -14.87
N GLN A 1088 -20.85 22.38 -15.24
CA GLN A 1088 -20.49 21.76 -16.52
C GLN A 1088 -21.05 20.33 -16.65
N LEU A 1089 -20.96 19.50 -15.61
CA LEU A 1089 -21.52 18.14 -15.63
C LEU A 1089 -23.05 18.15 -15.70
N GLN A 1090 -23.72 19.08 -15.03
CA GLN A 1090 -25.17 19.19 -15.03
C GLN A 1090 -25.69 19.63 -16.41
N GLU A 1091 -25.05 20.62 -17.02
CA GLU A 1091 -25.35 21.05 -18.38
C GLU A 1091 -25.19 19.89 -19.39
N MET A 1092 -24.13 19.09 -19.26
CA MET A 1092 -23.92 17.91 -20.11
C MET A 1092 -24.99 16.83 -19.92
N LYS A 1093 -25.49 16.64 -18.69
CA LYS A 1093 -26.59 15.71 -18.42
C LYS A 1093 -27.90 16.20 -19.03
N GLU A 1094 -28.18 17.51 -18.95
CA GLU A 1094 -29.38 18.14 -19.51
C GLU A 1094 -29.39 18.08 -21.05
N LYS A 1095 -28.24 18.30 -21.71
CA LYS A 1095 -28.09 18.20 -23.18
C LYS A 1095 -28.00 16.77 -23.70
N GLY A 1096 -27.88 15.78 -22.82
CA GLY A 1096 -27.65 14.38 -23.16
C GLY A 1096 -26.18 14.13 -23.53
N VAL A 1097 -25.46 13.42 -22.66
CA VAL A 1097 -24.01 13.24 -22.76
C VAL A 1097 -23.58 12.63 -24.10
N ASN A 1098 -24.35 11.70 -24.65
CA ASN A 1098 -24.05 11.08 -25.94
C ASN A 1098 -24.07 12.10 -27.10
N ASN A 1099 -25.02 13.04 -27.09
CA ASN A 1099 -25.12 14.11 -28.10
C ASN A 1099 -23.91 15.04 -27.99
N VAL A 1100 -23.57 15.45 -26.76
CA VAL A 1100 -22.39 16.28 -26.49
C VAL A 1100 -21.11 15.60 -26.98
N MET A 1101 -20.92 14.30 -26.72
CA MET A 1101 -19.73 13.58 -27.19
C MET A 1101 -19.67 13.51 -28.72
N LYS A 1102 -20.82 13.27 -29.39
CA LYS A 1102 -20.87 13.28 -30.87
C LYS A 1102 -20.55 14.66 -31.44
N GLU A 1103 -21.02 15.73 -30.80
CA GLU A 1103 -20.64 17.10 -31.17
C GLU A 1103 -19.14 17.35 -31.00
N MET A 1104 -18.52 16.91 -29.90
CA MET A 1104 -17.09 17.05 -29.69
C MET A 1104 -16.27 16.28 -30.73
N ILE A 1105 -16.68 15.06 -31.11
CA ILE A 1105 -16.02 14.30 -32.18
C ILE A 1105 -16.13 15.04 -33.53
N ARG A 1106 -17.31 15.56 -33.88
CA ARG A 1106 -17.51 16.34 -35.13
C ARG A 1106 -16.71 17.64 -35.14
N LYS A 1107 -16.62 18.31 -33.98
CA LYS A 1107 -15.96 19.60 -33.83
C LYS A 1107 -14.44 19.46 -33.87
N TYR A 1108 -13.87 18.46 -33.20
CA TYR A 1108 -12.42 18.38 -32.97
C TYR A 1108 -11.71 17.18 -33.60
N LEU A 1109 -12.37 16.08 -33.95
CA LEU A 1109 -11.65 14.86 -34.36
C LEU A 1109 -11.86 14.48 -35.84
N LEU A 1110 -12.88 15.01 -36.50
CA LEU A 1110 -13.19 14.68 -37.90
C LEU A 1110 -12.51 15.57 -38.96
N PRO A 1111 -12.14 15.00 -40.13
CA PRO A 1111 -11.39 15.71 -41.18
C PRO A 1111 -12.05 16.99 -41.73
N ALA A 1112 -13.38 17.03 -41.83
CA ALA A 1112 -14.10 18.17 -42.44
C ALA A 1112 -13.95 19.50 -41.67
N ASN A 1113 -13.60 19.43 -40.38
CA ASN A 1113 -13.38 20.58 -39.50
C ASN A 1113 -11.93 20.68 -38.98
N ASN A 1114 -11.08 19.68 -39.24
CA ASN A 1114 -9.68 19.65 -38.79
C ASN A 1114 -8.80 20.53 -39.68
N ARG A 1115 -8.40 21.70 -39.20
CA ARG A 1115 -7.24 22.41 -39.75
C ARG A 1115 -5.98 21.87 -39.03
N GLY A 1116 -5.00 21.44 -39.81
CA GLY A 1116 -3.64 21.02 -39.39
C GLY A 1116 -3.47 19.83 -38.45
N VAL A 1117 -3.91 18.63 -38.87
CA VAL A 1117 -3.53 17.37 -38.20
C VAL A 1117 -2.03 17.13 -38.33
N LYS A 1118 -1.35 16.81 -37.22
CA LYS A 1118 0.07 16.42 -37.24
C LYS A 1118 0.19 14.92 -37.03
N THR A 1119 0.96 14.24 -37.87
CA THR A 1119 1.25 12.82 -37.77
C THR A 1119 2.71 12.63 -37.41
N VAL A 1120 2.96 11.94 -36.30
CA VAL A 1120 4.30 11.62 -35.79
C VAL A 1120 4.49 10.12 -35.82
N ILE A 1121 5.55 9.70 -36.50
CA ILE A 1121 5.95 8.30 -36.61
C ILE A 1121 7.33 8.16 -36.00
N VAL A 1122 7.49 7.19 -35.11
CA VAL A 1122 8.79 6.90 -34.48
C VAL A 1122 9.18 5.48 -34.79
N LYS A 1123 10.36 5.32 -35.39
CA LYS A 1123 10.94 4.03 -35.77
C LYS A 1123 12.16 3.72 -34.88
N PRO A 1124 12.39 2.45 -34.51
CA PRO A 1124 13.58 2.08 -33.76
C PRO A 1124 14.84 2.24 -34.63
N ASP A 1125 15.94 2.72 -34.02
CA ASP A 1125 17.26 2.91 -34.65
C ASP A 1125 18.36 2.33 -33.75
N ALA A 1126 18.99 1.26 -34.19
CA ALA A 1126 20.06 0.56 -33.47
C ALA A 1126 21.31 1.43 -33.21
N HIS A 1127 21.51 2.51 -33.98
CA HIS A 1127 22.66 3.42 -33.86
C HIS A 1127 22.30 4.75 -33.17
N TYR A 1128 21.18 4.82 -32.46
CA TYR A 1128 20.69 6.04 -31.83
C TYR A 1128 21.72 6.68 -30.87
N PHE A 1129 22.33 5.89 -29.98
CA PHE A 1129 23.29 6.40 -29.01
C PHE A 1129 24.65 6.77 -29.63
N ASP A 1130 25.08 6.08 -30.70
CA ASP A 1130 26.32 6.38 -31.41
C ASP A 1130 26.29 7.79 -32.01
N LYS A 1131 25.12 8.22 -32.52
CA LYS A 1131 24.90 9.58 -33.03
C LYS A 1131 25.03 10.65 -31.95
N ILE A 1132 24.59 10.39 -30.72
CA ILE A 1132 24.71 11.31 -29.59
C ILE A 1132 26.19 11.47 -29.18
N VAL A 1133 26.95 10.38 -29.17
CA VAL A 1133 28.38 10.37 -28.82
C VAL A 1133 29.22 11.15 -29.85
N ILE A 1134 28.87 11.09 -31.14
CA ILE A 1134 29.56 11.85 -32.20
C ILE A 1134 29.36 13.37 -32.02
N VAL A 1135 28.16 13.83 -31.67
CA VAL A 1135 27.87 15.25 -31.41
C VAL A 1135 28.66 15.77 -30.20
N LEU A 1136 28.79 14.96 -29.14
CA LEU A 1136 29.58 15.31 -27.96
C LEU A 1136 31.09 15.36 -28.25
N ARG A 1137 31.60 14.57 -29.20
CA ARG A 1137 32.99 14.64 -29.67
C ARG A 1137 33.25 15.84 -30.59
N MET A 1138 32.26 16.29 -31.37
CA MET A 1138 32.38 17.46 -32.24
C MET A 1138 32.36 18.79 -31.48
N ASN A 1139 31.59 18.91 -30.39
CA ASN A 1139 31.62 20.08 -29.50
C ASN A 1139 32.88 20.14 -28.59
N LYS A 1140 33.78 19.15 -28.70
CA LYS A 1140 35.08 19.11 -27.99
C LYS A 1140 36.15 19.96 -28.70
N ALA A 1141 35.90 20.36 -29.95
CA ALA A 1141 36.65 21.36 -30.71
C ALA A 1141 35.93 22.71 -30.64
#